data_AF-A0A962Q925-F1
#
_entry.id   AF-A0A962Q925-F1
#
_cell.length_a   1.000
_cell.length_b   1.000
_cell.length_c   1.000
_cell.angle_alpha   90.00
_cell.angle_beta   90.00
_cell.angle_gamma   90.00
#
_symmetry.space_group_name_H-M   'P 1'
#
loop_
_entity.id
_entity.type
_entity.pdbx_description
1 polymer ?
#
loop_
_entity_poly.entity_id
_entity_poly.type
_entity_poly.pdbx_seq_one_letter_code
_entity_poly.pdbx_strand_id
1 'polypeptide(L)'
;MVTHTAHYSKLENPNANFTYNDLIGVDMFPYKVKGRDKFYHRNHPQNLNPDSYKFITYWEDFIKKCVEGLWIKDDNGVWVYMMPKLFYYVNYVRILDKDRRKIHPDLCDLEWIYFSYFMCLDGFSGFEEDDTYTCHRLVERVENSLDKRYTEKEREMFALSPIELTKIPDSCYSKETGKLKKFIDPWEFLTRTYLIDDPRGKLGQPLYENKRKNGLILGARAIRKSFSVFMGDFMHEYTFSGVRKYEDLEHVNDPLLFGMGCGSSVQLQRTLNNIKGFYDSQPGKYKFREPDMPDYMGPMYKNYQGKFEVGGEFQHIIKGKNNIIELFGSTVQMSVIRPDRTKIGAGDRFRRIYIEEIGFLEYIKEVYHANRDSLAIGDEPVGSWIGLGTGGDMESIKGPKEMFDNPDGFDIMGVPNYWRKNNKKVALFISCLYQKRKYEDENGFIFLDEAIREVDRERQKWMETLDSVSYTSRINYNPIIPDEMLVPNERSILPKKEAQHRLNEIKDSQLLKFLTNIGELVYDTSYPHGVRFDKDTKKKLKPILDYNVDFQKIDTSGAFVMYEPPPSGKIPKFMYWVVYDPAAQSGEGTSLHSVIVYKHFLSKDGKNMSDTIVAEWVGRKMTLDQNYDMVIRIAKYYNAKIFPETNIAGFVEWCKTNNHLSMLQRDSYELEQEISPGSKRSYYKAGFQMTGRKKWWAMQRFSDWLLEVRSFDPESGVPDKRNIDFIFSTRILDEVVYFNDVDNFDHLSSCFGLMLLLNQLDTQYPKDLDEDPEDDPWGPDPIQPIVLTRRRSLLESF
;
A
#
# COMPACT_ATOMS: atom_id res chain seq x y z
N MET A 1 3.87 30.75 -24.18
CA MET A 1 4.69 29.87 -23.31
C MET A 1 4.30 30.18 -21.88
N VAL A 2 3.33 29.47 -21.33
CA VAL A 2 3.01 29.56 -19.90
C VAL A 2 3.83 28.47 -19.24
N THR A 3 4.95 28.86 -18.62
CA THR A 3 5.79 27.99 -17.80
C THR A 3 5.03 27.68 -16.52
N HIS A 4 4.21 26.64 -16.55
CA HIS A 4 3.67 26.02 -15.33
C HIS A 4 4.75 25.10 -14.74
N THR A 5 5.86 25.68 -14.32
CA THR A 5 6.78 24.96 -13.43
C THR A 5 5.98 24.64 -12.17
N ALA A 6 6.07 23.40 -11.67
CA ALA A 6 5.42 22.98 -10.43
C ALA A 6 6.04 23.73 -9.24
N HIS A 7 5.66 24.99 -9.05
CA HIS A 7 6.14 25.81 -7.96
C HIS A 7 5.27 25.56 -6.73
N TYR A 8 5.93 25.29 -5.61
CA TYR A 8 5.28 25.28 -4.31
C TYR A 8 4.56 26.62 -4.07
N SER A 9 3.31 26.54 -3.63
CA SER A 9 2.52 27.71 -3.21
C SER A 9 1.82 27.37 -1.92
N LYS A 10 2.14 28.07 -0.83
CA LYS A 10 1.54 27.79 0.48
C LYS A 10 0.01 27.85 0.49
N LEU A 11 -0.57 28.65 -0.40
CA LEU A 11 -2.02 28.84 -0.52
C LEU A 11 -2.66 27.90 -1.54
N GLU A 12 -2.06 27.78 -2.73
CA GLU A 12 -2.67 27.07 -3.86
C GLU A 12 -2.25 25.60 -3.92
N ASN A 13 -1.05 25.30 -3.43
CA ASN A 13 -0.41 23.99 -3.53
C ASN A 13 0.60 23.76 -2.37
N PRO A 14 0.10 23.54 -1.14
CA PRO A 14 0.94 23.43 0.06
C PRO A 14 1.79 22.14 0.12
N ASN A 15 1.64 21.27 -0.86
CA ASN A 15 2.27 19.96 -0.94
C ASN A 15 3.14 19.79 -2.20
N ALA A 16 3.32 20.87 -2.97
CA ALA A 16 3.99 20.85 -4.27
C ALA A 16 3.44 19.76 -5.24
N ASN A 17 2.14 19.47 -5.16
CA ASN A 17 1.41 18.59 -6.08
C ASN A 17 0.90 19.33 -7.32
N PHE A 18 0.94 18.71 -8.48
CA PHE A 18 0.47 19.33 -9.72
C PHE A 18 -0.28 18.31 -10.57
N THR A 19 -1.18 18.79 -11.41
CA THR A 19 -2.02 17.94 -12.25
C THR A 19 -1.74 18.18 -13.74
N TYR A 20 -1.76 17.10 -14.51
CA TYR A 20 -1.68 17.15 -15.97
C TYR A 20 -2.46 15.98 -16.58
N ASN A 21 -3.52 16.25 -17.35
CA ASN A 21 -4.40 15.22 -17.93
C ASN A 21 -4.79 14.13 -16.90
N ASP A 22 -5.34 14.55 -15.76
CA ASP A 22 -5.72 13.70 -14.62
C ASP A 22 -4.58 12.97 -13.88
N LEU A 23 -3.34 13.08 -14.34
CA LEU A 23 -2.17 12.57 -13.63
C LEU A 23 -1.77 13.53 -12.51
N ILE A 24 -1.47 12.98 -11.33
CA ILE A 24 -1.03 13.75 -10.16
C ILE A 24 0.48 13.56 -9.99
N GLY A 25 1.25 14.62 -10.24
CA GLY A 25 2.68 14.70 -9.93
C GLY A 25 2.91 15.32 -8.56
N VAL A 26 4.02 14.95 -7.91
CA VAL A 26 4.44 15.50 -6.61
C VAL A 26 5.93 15.82 -6.68
N ASP A 27 6.29 17.03 -6.26
CA ASP A 27 7.68 17.41 -6.03
C ASP A 27 8.08 17.14 -4.57
N MET A 28 8.81 16.05 -4.35
CA MET A 28 9.26 15.62 -3.02
C MET A 28 10.36 16.54 -2.44
N PHE A 29 10.97 17.40 -3.25
CA PHE A 29 11.94 18.39 -2.80
C PHE A 29 11.73 19.72 -3.56
N PRO A 30 10.75 20.54 -3.11
CA PRO A 30 10.29 21.72 -3.84
C PRO A 30 11.33 22.83 -3.94
N TYR A 31 12.32 22.87 -3.05
CA TYR A 31 13.36 23.90 -3.09
C TYR A 31 14.42 23.57 -4.16
N LYS A 32 14.54 24.41 -5.19
CA LYS A 32 15.48 24.22 -6.30
C LYS A 32 16.81 24.92 -6.04
N VAL A 33 17.72 24.21 -5.36
CA VAL A 33 19.06 24.70 -4.99
C VAL A 33 19.83 25.18 -6.23
N LYS A 34 20.48 26.34 -6.13
CA LYS A 34 21.30 26.91 -7.22
C LYS A 34 22.79 27.01 -6.86
N GLY A 35 23.67 26.90 -7.85
CA GLY A 35 25.12 26.89 -7.62
C GLY A 35 25.60 25.52 -7.15
N ARG A 36 25.15 24.46 -7.83
CA ARG A 36 25.45 23.05 -7.52
C ARG A 36 26.94 22.74 -7.33
N ASP A 37 27.80 23.43 -8.06
CA ASP A 37 29.26 23.30 -7.98
C ASP A 37 29.82 23.67 -6.60
N LYS A 38 29.18 24.58 -5.88
CA LYS A 38 29.55 24.95 -4.49
C LYS A 38 29.46 23.78 -3.51
N PHE A 39 28.68 22.76 -3.85
CA PHE A 39 28.50 21.55 -3.03
C PHE A 39 29.53 20.47 -3.34
N TYR A 40 30.37 20.66 -4.38
CA TYR A 40 31.35 19.69 -4.82
C TYR A 40 32.74 19.91 -4.24
N HIS A 41 33.17 18.94 -3.43
CA HIS A 41 34.48 18.86 -2.80
C HIS A 41 35.25 17.62 -3.28
N ARG A 42 35.34 17.45 -4.61
CA ARG A 42 35.80 16.21 -5.28
C ARG A 42 37.28 16.22 -5.69
N ASN A 43 37.95 17.36 -5.61
CA ASN A 43 39.35 17.54 -6.01
C ASN A 43 40.30 17.08 -4.90
N HIS A 44 40.22 15.80 -4.53
CA HIS A 44 41.06 15.23 -3.48
C HIS A 44 42.54 15.24 -3.87
N PRO A 45 43.45 15.46 -2.90
CA PRO A 45 44.89 15.38 -3.14
C PRO A 45 45.27 13.99 -3.66
N GLN A 46 46.15 13.96 -4.67
CA GLN A 46 46.69 12.74 -5.26
C GLN A 46 48.16 12.60 -4.92
N ASN A 47 48.62 11.37 -4.66
CA ASN A 47 50.02 11.05 -4.38
C ASN A 47 50.64 11.91 -3.26
N LEU A 48 49.83 12.32 -2.29
CA LEU A 48 50.27 13.08 -1.13
C LEU A 48 50.58 12.12 0.00
N ASN A 49 51.79 12.20 0.58
CA ASN A 49 52.21 11.31 1.65
C ASN A 49 51.27 11.49 2.87
N PRO A 50 50.66 10.40 3.41
CA PRO A 50 49.80 10.43 4.59
C PRO A 50 50.42 11.10 5.82
N ASP A 51 51.74 11.02 5.97
CA ASP A 51 52.47 11.60 7.10
C ASP A 51 52.70 13.12 6.94
N SER A 52 52.33 13.70 5.80
CA SER A 52 52.52 15.12 5.54
C SER A 52 51.44 15.96 6.21
N TYR A 53 51.83 17.11 6.76
CA TYR A 53 50.90 18.09 7.35
C TYR A 53 49.75 18.45 6.39
N LYS A 54 50.04 18.64 5.10
CA LYS A 54 49.02 18.95 4.07
C LYS A 54 47.98 17.84 3.92
N PHE A 55 48.38 16.58 4.04
CA PHE A 55 47.47 15.45 3.94
C PHE A 55 46.52 15.44 5.14
N ILE A 56 47.10 15.53 6.34
CA ILE A 56 46.38 15.51 7.60
C ILE A 56 45.36 16.65 7.63
N THR A 57 45.80 17.90 7.46
CA THR A 57 44.90 19.07 7.52
C THR A 57 43.77 19.03 6.50
N TYR A 58 44.01 18.52 5.29
CA TYR A 58 42.95 18.38 4.28
C TYR A 58 41.91 17.34 4.69
N TRP A 59 42.35 16.16 5.12
CA TRP A 59 41.45 15.06 5.43
C TRP A 59 40.74 15.23 6.76
N GLU A 60 41.34 15.91 7.75
CA GLU A 60 40.66 16.30 8.99
C GLU A 60 39.44 17.18 8.70
N ASP A 61 39.61 18.26 7.93
CA ASP A 61 38.51 19.14 7.51
C ASP A 61 37.45 18.39 6.66
N PHE A 62 37.90 17.50 5.77
CA PHE A 62 36.99 16.69 4.96
C PHE A 62 36.17 15.70 5.80
N ILE A 63 36.81 15.01 6.75
CA ILE A 63 36.17 14.07 7.67
C ILE A 63 35.18 14.81 8.56
N LYS A 64 35.52 16.01 9.05
CA LYS A 64 34.59 16.87 9.80
C LYS A 64 33.30 17.09 9.04
N LYS A 65 33.37 17.41 7.75
CA LYS A 65 32.18 17.58 6.89
C LYS A 65 31.42 16.28 6.64
N CYS A 66 32.11 15.14 6.59
CA CYS A 66 31.47 13.83 6.51
C CYS A 66 30.70 13.47 7.80
N VAL A 67 31.08 13.98 8.96
CA VAL A 67 30.47 13.68 10.25
C VAL A 67 29.40 14.70 10.63
N GLU A 68 29.72 15.99 10.50
CA GLU A 68 28.90 17.12 10.95
C GLU A 68 28.13 17.81 9.82
N GLY A 69 28.35 17.43 8.56
CA GLY A 69 27.74 18.11 7.41
C GLY A 69 28.33 19.50 7.15
N LEU A 70 27.67 20.27 6.28
CA LEU A 70 28.17 21.59 5.88
C LEU A 70 27.02 22.53 5.47
N TRP A 71 27.00 23.73 6.04
CA TRP A 71 26.12 24.82 5.58
C TRP A 71 26.73 25.57 4.40
N ILE A 72 26.00 25.63 3.28
CA ILE A 72 26.42 26.29 2.05
C ILE A 72 25.36 27.32 1.65
N LYS A 73 25.78 28.52 1.26
CA LYS A 73 24.88 29.54 0.72
C LYS A 73 24.76 29.35 -0.79
N ASP A 74 23.57 29.01 -1.24
CA ASP A 74 23.26 28.76 -2.64
C ASP A 74 23.18 30.08 -3.45
N ASP A 75 23.02 30.03 -4.77
CA ASP A 75 22.95 31.24 -5.60
C ASP A 75 21.64 32.02 -5.45
N ASN A 76 20.59 31.44 -4.87
CA ASN A 76 19.39 32.17 -4.48
C ASN A 76 19.59 32.94 -3.16
N GLY A 77 20.73 32.76 -2.49
CA GLY A 77 21.06 33.41 -1.23
C GLY A 77 20.52 32.69 0.01
N VAL A 78 19.98 31.48 -0.14
CA VAL A 78 19.47 30.66 0.98
C VAL A 78 20.61 29.79 1.52
N TRP A 79 20.66 29.65 2.84
CA TRP A 79 21.57 28.70 3.48
C TRP A 79 20.97 27.31 3.45
N VAL A 80 21.65 26.38 2.78
CA VAL A 80 21.25 24.98 2.62
C VAL A 80 22.22 24.11 3.42
N TYR A 81 21.66 23.20 4.22
CA TYR A 81 22.46 22.26 4.98
C TYR A 81 22.73 21.00 4.15
N MET A 82 23.98 20.80 3.73
CA MET A 82 24.42 19.56 3.08
C MET A 82 24.66 18.51 4.16
N MET A 83 23.72 17.55 4.25
CA MET A 83 23.73 16.53 5.30
C MET A 83 25.02 15.68 5.28
N PRO A 84 25.47 15.13 6.43
CA PRO A 84 26.76 14.42 6.51
C PRO A 84 26.86 13.24 5.54
N LYS A 85 25.81 12.40 5.50
CA LYS A 85 25.70 11.26 4.57
C LYS A 85 25.68 11.71 3.11
N LEU A 86 25.01 12.83 2.80
CA LEU A 86 24.95 13.39 1.45
C LEU A 86 26.30 13.93 1.01
N PHE A 87 26.99 14.66 1.90
CA PHE A 87 28.33 15.16 1.69
C PHE A 87 29.29 14.01 1.37
N TYR A 88 29.31 12.98 2.20
CA TYR A 88 30.12 11.78 1.99
C TYR A 88 29.81 11.10 0.65
N TYR A 89 28.53 10.88 0.34
CA TYR A 89 28.12 10.20 -0.89
C TYR A 89 28.52 10.95 -2.16
N VAL A 90 28.26 12.26 -2.21
CA VAL A 90 28.50 13.06 -3.42
C VAL A 90 29.98 13.41 -3.60
N ASN A 91 30.71 13.59 -2.50
CA ASN A 91 32.08 14.09 -2.53
C ASN A 91 33.14 13.02 -2.40
N TYR A 92 32.89 11.92 -1.69
CA TYR A 92 33.92 10.88 -1.45
C TYR A 92 33.66 9.58 -2.22
N VAL A 93 32.40 9.14 -2.26
CA VAL A 93 32.04 7.86 -2.87
C VAL A 93 32.28 7.91 -4.38
N ARG A 94 32.73 6.78 -4.93
CA ARG A 94 32.87 6.57 -6.37
C ARG A 94 32.04 5.38 -6.83
N ILE A 95 31.22 5.60 -7.85
CA ILE A 95 30.38 4.58 -8.48
C ILE A 95 30.84 4.34 -9.92
N LEU A 96 30.39 3.23 -10.52
CA LEU A 96 30.60 2.97 -11.93
C LEU A 96 29.46 3.60 -12.76
N ASP A 97 29.83 4.37 -13.78
CA ASP A 97 28.88 4.85 -14.77
C ASP A 97 28.51 3.77 -15.81
N LYS A 98 27.67 4.14 -16.79
CA LYS A 98 27.26 3.25 -17.90
C LYS A 98 28.44 2.72 -18.73
N ASP A 99 29.53 3.49 -18.79
CA ASP A 99 30.75 3.16 -19.54
C ASP A 99 31.79 2.47 -18.64
N ARG A 100 31.37 2.06 -17.42
CA ARG A 100 32.19 1.43 -16.38
C ARG A 100 33.38 2.26 -15.91
N ARG A 101 33.28 3.58 -16.04
CA ARG A 101 34.25 4.55 -15.51
C ARG A 101 33.88 4.89 -14.07
N LYS A 102 34.89 5.11 -13.24
CA LYS A 102 34.70 5.53 -11.85
C LYS A 102 34.38 7.02 -11.83
N ILE A 103 33.19 7.37 -11.36
CA ILE A 103 32.71 8.74 -11.24
C ILE A 103 32.23 9.00 -9.81
N HIS A 104 32.17 10.27 -9.42
CA HIS A 104 31.44 10.67 -8.22
C HIS A 104 29.93 10.72 -8.53
N PRO A 105 29.05 10.32 -7.59
CA PRO A 105 27.61 10.47 -7.75
C PRO A 105 27.19 11.94 -7.93
N ASP A 106 26.38 12.20 -8.93
CA ASP A 106 25.78 13.52 -9.20
C ASP A 106 24.83 13.96 -8.07
N LEU A 107 24.88 15.23 -7.66
CA LEU A 107 23.94 15.81 -6.69
C LEU A 107 22.66 16.28 -7.39
N CYS A 108 21.56 15.55 -7.28
CA CYS A 108 20.29 15.86 -7.98
C CYS A 108 19.13 15.90 -6.99
N ASP A 109 17.88 16.07 -7.47
CA ASP A 109 16.70 16.02 -6.60
C ASP A 109 16.68 14.76 -5.73
N LEU A 110 16.99 13.60 -6.35
CA LEU A 110 16.95 12.28 -5.69
C LEU A 110 17.87 12.22 -4.48
N GLU A 111 19.10 12.73 -4.62
CA GLU A 111 20.05 12.76 -3.52
C GLU A 111 19.58 13.70 -2.39
N TRP A 112 18.92 14.81 -2.67
CA TRP A 112 18.30 15.61 -1.61
C TRP A 112 17.16 14.89 -0.90
N ILE A 113 16.30 14.19 -1.65
CA ILE A 113 15.14 13.43 -1.13
C ILE A 113 15.60 12.28 -0.23
N TYR A 114 16.50 11.41 -0.73
CA TYR A 114 16.93 10.22 0.02
C TYR A 114 17.68 10.58 1.29
N PHE A 115 18.58 11.55 1.22
CA PHE A 115 19.43 11.87 2.37
C PHE A 115 18.71 12.73 3.42
N SER A 116 17.68 13.50 3.01
CA SER A 116 16.70 14.07 3.97
C SER A 116 15.96 12.95 4.70
N TYR A 117 15.48 11.94 3.97
CA TYR A 117 14.80 10.79 4.57
C TYR A 117 15.70 10.04 5.56
N PHE A 118 16.94 9.73 5.19
CA PHE A 118 17.90 9.07 6.07
C PHE A 118 18.21 9.89 7.34
N MET A 119 18.28 11.21 7.23
CA MET A 119 18.45 12.09 8.38
C MET A 119 17.24 12.03 9.33
N CYS A 120 16.02 11.95 8.81
CA CYS A 120 14.83 11.70 9.61
C CYS A 120 14.88 10.32 10.31
N LEU A 121 15.26 9.26 9.59
CA LEU A 121 15.40 7.89 10.15
C LEU A 121 16.37 7.83 11.32
N ASP A 122 17.40 8.66 11.24
CA ASP A 122 18.49 8.76 12.21
C ASP A 122 18.12 9.49 13.50
N GLY A 123 16.89 10.00 13.61
CA GLY A 123 16.39 10.66 14.81
C GLY A 123 16.53 12.18 14.80
N PHE A 124 16.59 12.83 13.63
CA PHE A 124 16.67 14.28 13.54
C PHE A 124 15.60 14.98 14.38
N SER A 125 16.00 15.89 15.27
CA SER A 125 15.12 16.63 16.20
C SER A 125 15.17 18.15 16.02
N GLY A 126 15.92 18.66 15.04
CA GLY A 126 16.06 20.10 14.75
C GLY A 126 17.53 20.52 14.67
N PHE A 127 17.78 21.82 14.73
CA PHE A 127 19.14 22.36 14.80
C PHE A 127 19.38 23.16 16.10
N GLU A 128 20.61 23.16 16.59
CA GLU A 128 21.01 23.73 17.89
C GLU A 128 20.72 25.23 18.07
N GLU A 129 20.73 25.99 16.98
CA GLU A 129 20.53 27.46 16.98
C GLU A 129 19.15 27.87 16.43
N ASP A 130 18.27 26.92 16.09
CA ASP A 130 16.90 27.25 15.70
C ASP A 130 16.07 27.58 16.95
N ASP A 131 15.73 28.85 17.17
CA ASP A 131 14.95 29.28 18.33
C ASP A 131 13.43 29.18 18.14
N THR A 132 12.95 28.90 16.93
CA THR A 132 11.53 28.94 16.59
C THR A 132 10.93 27.54 16.51
N TYR A 133 11.62 26.61 15.88
CA TYR A 133 11.09 25.27 15.61
C TYR A 133 11.91 24.16 16.26
N THR A 134 11.23 23.07 16.56
CA THR A 134 11.83 21.79 16.93
C THR A 134 11.14 20.67 16.16
N CYS A 135 11.88 19.62 15.82
CA CYS A 135 11.34 18.41 15.21
C CYS A 135 11.18 17.28 16.24
N HIS A 136 11.27 17.58 17.54
CA HIS A 136 11.24 16.58 18.60
C HIS A 136 9.82 16.03 18.84
N ARG A 137 9.67 14.70 18.80
CA ARG A 137 8.36 14.00 18.84
C ARG A 137 7.61 14.13 20.17
N LEU A 138 8.31 14.39 21.27
CA LEU A 138 7.63 14.71 22.55
C LEU A 138 6.91 16.07 22.48
N VAL A 139 7.44 17.04 21.73
CA VAL A 139 6.78 18.35 21.57
C VAL A 139 5.55 18.21 20.66
N GLU A 140 5.62 17.38 19.62
CA GLU A 140 4.44 16.99 18.81
C GLU A 140 3.31 16.45 19.68
N ARG A 141 3.62 15.55 20.63
CA ARG A 141 2.63 14.99 21.56
C ARG A 141 2.02 16.06 22.46
N VAL A 142 2.84 16.98 22.97
CA VAL A 142 2.33 18.11 23.78
C VAL A 142 1.39 18.98 22.96
N GLU A 143 1.78 19.41 21.75
CA GLU A 143 0.92 20.22 20.89
C GLU A 143 -0.38 19.49 20.52
N ASN A 144 -0.31 18.22 20.13
CA ASN A 144 -1.49 17.42 19.78
C ASN A 144 -2.45 17.22 20.97
N SER A 145 -1.92 17.13 22.19
CA SER A 145 -2.76 17.05 23.41
C SER A 145 -3.56 18.33 23.69
N LEU A 146 -3.15 19.46 23.11
CA LEU A 146 -3.80 20.77 23.26
C LEU A 146 -4.64 21.16 22.04
N ASP A 147 -4.49 20.46 20.92
CA ASP A 147 -5.16 20.78 19.66
C ASP A 147 -6.63 20.33 19.67
N LYS A 148 -7.54 21.30 19.60
CA LYS A 148 -9.00 21.10 19.63
C LYS A 148 -9.56 20.38 18.41
N ARG A 149 -8.76 20.17 17.35
CA ARG A 149 -9.15 19.35 16.19
C ARG A 149 -9.23 17.86 16.54
N TYR A 150 -8.49 17.41 17.54
CA TYR A 150 -8.56 16.04 18.05
C TYR A 150 -9.70 15.88 19.06
N THR A 151 -10.25 14.67 19.14
CA THR A 151 -11.23 14.29 20.17
C THR A 151 -10.60 14.28 21.56
N GLU A 152 -11.40 14.35 22.62
CA GLU A 152 -10.91 14.30 23.99
C GLU A 152 -10.08 13.05 24.28
N LYS A 153 -10.55 11.88 23.83
CA LYS A 153 -9.84 10.61 23.96
C LYS A 153 -8.49 10.61 23.23
N GLU A 154 -8.41 11.21 22.05
CA GLU A 154 -7.14 11.32 21.31
C GLU A 154 -6.17 12.26 22.04
N ARG A 155 -6.65 13.40 22.53
CA ARG A 155 -5.84 14.34 23.32
C ARG A 155 -5.29 13.68 24.60
N GLU A 156 -6.09 12.87 25.29
CA GLU A 156 -5.65 12.08 26.43
C GLU A 156 -4.56 11.05 26.06
N MET A 157 -4.65 10.42 24.88
CA MET A 157 -3.60 9.50 24.39
C MET A 157 -2.29 10.24 24.08
N PHE A 158 -2.36 11.49 23.61
CA PHE A 158 -1.17 12.29 23.35
C PHE A 158 -0.52 12.83 24.62
N ALA A 159 -1.31 13.11 25.65
CA ALA A 159 -0.86 13.70 26.90
C ALA A 159 0.34 12.95 27.48
N LEU A 160 1.37 13.72 27.86
CA LEU A 160 2.57 13.19 28.49
C LEU A 160 2.35 13.04 29.99
N SER A 161 2.83 11.93 30.55
CA SER A 161 2.95 11.77 31.99
C SER A 161 3.96 12.80 32.57
N PRO A 162 3.91 13.09 33.89
CA PRO A 162 4.90 13.97 34.52
C PRO A 162 6.35 13.54 34.28
N ILE A 163 6.61 12.23 34.19
CA ILE A 163 7.95 11.67 33.92
C ILE A 163 8.35 11.88 32.46
N GLU A 164 7.42 11.82 31.50
CA GLU A 164 7.73 12.08 30.10
C GLU A 164 8.00 13.56 29.84
N LEU A 165 7.34 14.46 30.56
CA LEU A 165 7.60 15.90 30.46
C LEU A 165 9.04 16.24 30.86
N THR A 166 9.61 15.55 31.85
CA THR A 166 11.03 15.74 32.24
C THR A 166 12.02 15.20 31.21
N LYS A 167 11.55 14.42 30.22
CA LYS A 167 12.39 13.88 29.13
C LYS A 167 12.43 14.79 27.91
N ILE A 168 11.71 15.92 27.90
CA ILE A 168 11.82 16.90 26.82
C ILE A 168 13.21 17.57 26.93
N PRO A 169 14.07 17.48 25.91
CA PRO A 169 15.39 18.08 25.95
C PRO A 169 15.35 19.61 26.06
N ASP A 170 16.37 20.21 26.69
CA ASP A 170 16.50 21.67 26.81
C ASP A 170 16.54 22.37 25.44
N SER A 171 17.03 21.68 24.41
CA SER A 171 17.05 22.15 23.01
C SER A 171 15.66 22.41 22.43
N CYS A 172 14.59 21.88 23.05
CA CYS A 172 13.21 22.10 22.64
C CYS A 172 12.61 23.40 23.17
N TYR A 173 13.33 24.14 24.02
CA TYR A 173 12.88 25.41 24.58
C TYR A 173 13.61 26.57 23.90
N SER A 174 12.86 27.63 23.57
CA SER A 174 13.39 28.87 23.02
C SER A 174 14.32 29.52 24.05
N LYS A 175 15.55 29.83 23.65
CA LYS A 175 16.57 30.55 24.42
C LYS A 175 16.11 31.98 24.73
N GLU A 176 15.30 32.59 23.86
CA GLU A 176 14.77 33.94 24.06
C GLU A 176 13.61 33.98 25.07
N THR A 177 12.67 33.02 24.98
CA THR A 177 11.40 33.09 25.71
C THR A 177 11.27 32.08 26.86
N GLY A 178 12.11 31.03 26.88
CA GLY A 178 12.00 29.89 27.80
C GLY A 178 10.79 28.99 27.55
N LYS A 179 10.00 29.24 26.50
CA LYS A 179 8.81 28.43 26.15
C LYS A 179 9.18 27.33 25.17
N LEU A 180 8.35 26.29 25.10
CA LEU A 180 8.49 25.24 24.09
C LEU A 180 8.45 25.86 22.69
N LYS A 181 9.41 25.44 21.85
CA LYS A 181 9.45 25.75 20.42
C LYS A 181 8.26 25.10 19.71
N LYS A 182 7.92 25.62 18.54
CA LYS A 182 6.84 25.07 17.72
C LYS A 182 7.28 23.76 17.08
N PHE A 183 6.48 22.72 17.20
CA PHE A 183 6.74 21.46 16.51
C PHE A 183 6.55 21.60 14.99
N ILE A 184 7.42 20.93 14.25
CA ILE A 184 7.28 20.73 12.81
C ILE A 184 7.81 19.34 12.43
N ASP A 185 7.15 18.66 11.49
CA ASP A 185 7.59 17.32 11.12
C ASP A 185 9.02 17.37 10.51
N PRO A 186 9.93 16.47 10.91
CA PRO A 186 11.30 16.41 10.40
C PRO A 186 11.39 16.45 8.86
N TRP A 187 10.49 15.76 8.16
CA TRP A 187 10.49 15.69 6.70
C TRP A 187 10.13 17.05 6.09
N GLU A 188 9.06 17.68 6.57
CA GLU A 188 8.65 19.01 6.11
C GLU A 188 9.70 20.05 6.44
N PHE A 189 10.34 19.95 7.60
CA PHE A 189 11.41 20.86 7.98
C PHE A 189 12.57 20.80 6.99
N LEU A 190 13.08 19.59 6.72
CA LEU A 190 14.26 19.40 5.88
C LEU A 190 14.02 19.67 4.39
N THR A 191 12.79 19.51 3.92
CA THR A 191 12.44 19.65 2.48
C THR A 191 11.76 20.97 2.13
N ARG A 192 11.23 21.70 3.14
CA ARG A 192 10.40 22.90 2.91
C ARG A 192 10.66 24.03 3.91
N THR A 193 10.55 23.79 5.22
CA THR A 193 10.38 24.89 6.19
C THR A 193 11.52 25.89 6.19
N TYR A 194 12.76 25.46 6.47
CA TYR A 194 13.89 26.39 6.57
C TYR A 194 14.42 26.84 5.19
N LEU A 195 13.93 26.22 4.12
CA LEU A 195 14.35 26.48 2.75
C LEU A 195 13.42 27.48 2.04
N ILE A 196 12.11 27.38 2.31
CA ILE A 196 11.06 28.10 1.59
C ILE A 196 10.17 28.91 2.55
N ASP A 197 9.59 28.26 3.56
CA ASP A 197 8.56 28.89 4.39
C ASP A 197 9.12 29.96 5.33
N ASP A 198 10.31 29.73 5.88
CA ASP A 198 10.96 30.57 6.88
C ASP A 198 12.50 30.45 6.86
N PRO A 199 13.17 30.96 5.80
CA PRO A 199 14.63 30.90 5.65
C PRO A 199 15.34 31.89 6.57
N ARG A 200 15.98 31.37 7.63
CA ARG A 200 16.57 32.17 8.73
C ARG A 200 18.10 32.12 8.81
N GLY A 201 18.76 31.51 7.82
CA GLY A 201 20.21 31.41 7.77
C GLY A 201 20.75 30.08 8.30
N LYS A 202 21.99 30.09 8.79
CA LYS A 202 22.57 28.89 9.44
C LYS A 202 21.88 28.68 10.78
N LEU A 203 21.46 27.45 11.03
CA LEU A 203 20.72 27.10 12.26
C LEU A 203 21.58 26.28 13.23
N GLY A 204 22.89 26.20 13.03
CA GLY A 204 23.82 25.42 13.85
C GLY A 204 23.93 23.96 13.42
N GLN A 205 24.43 23.11 14.33
CA GLN A 205 24.60 21.68 14.10
C GLN A 205 23.25 20.93 14.24
N PRO A 206 23.06 19.80 13.53
CA PRO A 206 21.85 19.02 13.66
C PRO A 206 21.80 18.26 14.99
N LEU A 207 20.59 18.17 15.55
CA LEU A 207 20.28 17.39 16.74
C LEU A 207 19.66 16.05 16.35
N TYR A 208 19.97 15.00 17.11
CA TYR A 208 19.51 13.62 16.89
C TYR A 208 18.87 13.02 18.15
N GLU A 209 17.99 13.76 18.82
CA GLU A 209 17.42 13.37 20.11
C GLU A 209 16.14 12.52 19.97
N ASN A 210 15.57 12.42 18.76
CA ASN A 210 14.46 11.50 18.52
C ASN A 210 14.97 10.05 18.46
N LYS A 211 14.08 9.12 18.83
CA LYS A 211 14.29 7.68 18.60
C LYS A 211 14.50 7.38 17.12
N ARG A 212 15.37 6.42 16.83
CA ARG A 212 15.56 5.89 15.47
C ARG A 212 14.28 5.26 14.94
N LYS A 213 14.11 5.35 13.61
CA LYS A 213 12.99 4.76 12.89
C LYS A 213 13.48 3.84 11.77
N ASN A 214 12.63 2.88 11.40
CA ASN A 214 12.82 2.03 10.24
C ASN A 214 12.54 2.82 8.95
N GLY A 215 13.14 2.42 7.84
CA GLY A 215 12.96 3.03 6.54
C GLY A 215 12.30 2.07 5.57
N LEU A 216 11.41 2.59 4.72
CA LEU A 216 10.84 1.85 3.61
C LEU A 216 10.80 2.76 2.38
N ILE A 217 11.49 2.33 1.32
CA ILE A 217 11.64 3.11 0.09
C ILE A 217 11.13 2.28 -1.08
N LEU A 218 9.95 2.64 -1.57
CA LEU A 218 9.38 2.06 -2.77
C LEU A 218 9.40 3.07 -3.91
N GLY A 219 9.35 2.60 -5.15
CA GLY A 219 9.27 3.48 -6.31
C GLY A 219 9.78 2.84 -7.58
N ALA A 220 9.83 3.62 -8.65
CA ALA A 220 10.17 3.16 -9.98
C ALA A 220 11.58 2.53 -10.08
N ARG A 221 11.88 1.77 -11.14
CA ARG A 221 13.25 1.29 -11.39
C ARG A 221 14.19 2.45 -11.76
N ALA A 222 15.50 2.22 -11.80
CA ALA A 222 16.49 3.19 -12.34
C ALA A 222 16.58 4.59 -11.67
N ILE A 223 16.06 4.75 -10.45
CA ILE A 223 16.13 5.99 -9.64
C ILE A 223 17.21 5.94 -8.54
N ARG A 224 18.27 5.14 -8.73
CA ARG A 224 19.45 5.08 -7.83
C ARG A 224 19.20 4.70 -6.36
N LYS A 225 18.07 4.05 -6.02
CA LYS A 225 17.78 3.54 -4.65
C LYS A 225 18.94 2.76 -4.03
N SER A 226 19.40 1.70 -4.70
CA SER A 226 20.45 0.82 -4.16
C SER A 226 21.77 1.57 -3.94
N PHE A 227 22.14 2.50 -4.82
CA PHE A 227 23.32 3.33 -4.60
C PHE A 227 23.15 4.25 -3.39
N SER A 228 22.01 4.91 -3.24
CA SER A 228 21.77 5.82 -2.12
C SER A 228 21.77 5.08 -0.77
N VAL A 229 21.11 3.91 -0.71
CA VAL A 229 21.05 3.10 0.52
C VAL A 229 22.39 2.44 0.84
N PHE A 230 22.97 1.68 -0.09
CA PHE A 230 24.16 0.88 0.22
C PHE A 230 25.46 1.69 0.13
N MET A 231 25.57 2.60 -0.82
CA MET A 231 26.80 3.37 -1.02
C MET A 231 26.76 4.73 -0.33
N GLY A 232 25.57 5.26 -0.03
CA GLY A 232 25.38 6.45 0.78
C GLY A 232 25.22 6.14 2.27
N ASP A 233 24.11 5.52 2.66
CA ASP A 233 23.76 5.28 4.07
C ASP A 233 24.65 4.21 4.73
N PHE A 234 24.71 2.99 4.17
CA PHE A 234 25.50 1.90 4.76
C PHE A 234 26.99 2.22 4.83
N MET A 235 27.60 2.67 3.72
CA MET A 235 29.03 2.96 3.74
C MET A 235 29.40 4.08 4.69
N HIS A 236 28.54 5.09 4.86
CA HIS A 236 28.76 6.14 5.85
C HIS A 236 28.67 5.58 7.28
N GLU A 237 27.61 4.84 7.61
CA GLU A 237 27.46 4.21 8.93
C GLU A 237 28.60 3.23 9.25
N TYR A 238 29.05 2.44 8.26
CA TYR A 238 30.19 1.55 8.42
C TYR A 238 31.50 2.32 8.63
N THR A 239 31.68 3.45 7.94
CA THR A 239 32.90 4.27 8.05
C THR A 239 32.98 4.99 9.39
N PHE A 240 31.89 5.61 9.83
CA PHE A 240 31.87 6.51 10.99
C PHE A 240 31.19 5.96 12.23
N SER A 241 30.67 4.73 12.19
CA SER A 241 29.96 4.08 13.32
C SER A 241 28.87 4.94 13.96
N GLY A 242 28.21 5.80 13.16
CA GLY A 242 27.14 6.67 13.64
C GLY A 242 27.58 7.88 14.47
N VAL A 243 28.88 8.16 14.56
CA VAL A 243 29.43 9.37 15.17
C VAL A 243 28.82 10.62 14.52
N ARG A 244 28.45 11.60 15.34
CA ARG A 244 27.74 12.83 14.91
C ARG A 244 28.55 14.11 15.07
N LYS A 245 29.57 14.10 15.93
CA LYS A 245 30.47 15.23 16.18
C LYS A 245 31.90 14.80 15.91
N TYR A 246 32.70 15.69 15.33
CA TYR A 246 34.09 15.38 15.02
C TYR A 246 34.94 15.11 16.26
N GLU A 247 34.57 15.71 17.39
CA GLU A 247 35.22 15.50 18.69
C GLU A 247 35.11 14.04 19.17
N ASP A 248 34.07 13.32 18.76
CA ASP A 248 33.80 11.93 19.15
C ASP A 248 34.42 10.92 18.17
N LEU A 249 35.37 11.34 17.31
CA LEU A 249 35.96 10.49 16.28
C LEU A 249 36.70 9.26 16.82
N GLU A 250 37.09 9.26 18.09
CA GLU A 250 37.69 8.07 18.73
C GLU A 250 36.75 6.86 18.76
N HIS A 251 35.43 7.09 18.71
CA HIS A 251 34.39 6.06 18.71
C HIS A 251 34.08 5.48 17.32
N VAL A 252 34.71 5.96 16.24
CA VAL A 252 34.42 5.46 14.88
C VAL A 252 34.77 3.98 14.70
N ASN A 253 35.59 3.41 15.58
CA ASN A 253 35.98 2.00 15.52
C ASN A 253 35.21 1.11 16.49
N ASP A 254 34.21 1.66 17.20
CA ASP A 254 33.38 0.87 18.09
C ASP A 254 32.68 -0.28 17.32
N PRO A 255 32.58 -1.48 17.93
CA PRO A 255 32.02 -2.64 17.28
C PRO A 255 30.52 -2.46 17.06
N LEU A 256 30.11 -2.47 15.79
CA LEU A 256 28.72 -2.41 15.35
C LEU A 256 28.40 -3.57 14.42
N LEU A 257 27.17 -4.04 14.45
CA LEU A 257 26.72 -5.12 13.59
C LEU A 257 25.79 -4.62 12.48
N PHE A 258 26.05 -5.01 11.25
CA PHE A 258 25.26 -4.67 10.08
C PHE A 258 24.75 -5.94 9.38
N GLY A 259 23.51 -5.89 8.91
CA GLY A 259 22.86 -6.98 8.18
C GLY A 259 22.49 -6.56 6.78
N MET A 260 22.72 -7.43 5.79
CA MET A 260 22.22 -7.25 4.43
C MET A 260 21.47 -8.49 3.96
N GLY A 261 20.28 -8.29 3.41
CA GLY A 261 19.40 -9.35 2.95
C GLY A 261 18.76 -9.05 1.59
N CYS A 262 18.51 -10.11 0.83
CA CYS A 262 17.71 -10.07 -0.41
C CYS A 262 17.12 -11.46 -0.65
N GLY A 263 15.98 -11.54 -1.33
CA GLY A 263 15.42 -12.82 -1.79
C GLY A 263 16.28 -13.51 -2.86
N SER A 264 17.16 -12.75 -3.53
CA SER A 264 18.06 -13.30 -4.54
C SER A 264 19.53 -13.01 -4.23
N SER A 265 20.35 -14.06 -4.26
CA SER A 265 21.80 -13.95 -4.10
C SER A 265 22.46 -13.14 -5.20
N VAL A 266 21.95 -13.20 -6.44
CA VAL A 266 22.55 -12.51 -7.59
C VAL A 266 22.42 -10.99 -7.45
N GLN A 267 21.25 -10.52 -7.03
CA GLN A 267 20.98 -9.10 -6.82
C GLN A 267 21.86 -8.55 -5.69
N LEU A 268 21.86 -9.22 -4.53
CA LEU A 268 22.70 -8.80 -3.41
C LEU A 268 24.19 -8.83 -3.75
N GLN A 269 24.66 -9.85 -4.48
CA GLN A 269 26.06 -9.92 -4.89
C GLN A 269 26.46 -8.76 -5.81
N ARG A 270 25.57 -8.27 -6.68
CA ARG A 270 25.83 -7.07 -7.50
C ARG A 270 26.03 -5.84 -6.63
N THR A 271 25.20 -5.66 -5.61
CA THR A 271 25.34 -4.58 -4.62
C THR A 271 26.66 -4.68 -3.86
N LEU A 272 27.04 -5.88 -3.40
CA LEU A 272 28.33 -6.12 -2.74
C LEU A 272 29.53 -5.84 -3.65
N ASN A 273 29.44 -6.17 -4.93
CA ASN A 273 30.49 -5.86 -5.89
C ASN A 273 30.69 -4.35 -6.09
N ASN A 274 29.60 -3.57 -6.05
CA ASN A 274 29.68 -2.10 -6.09
C ASN A 274 30.37 -1.56 -4.83
N ILE A 275 29.97 -2.07 -3.65
CA ILE A 275 30.59 -1.71 -2.37
C ILE A 275 32.09 -2.00 -2.41
N LYS A 276 32.46 -3.24 -2.76
CA LYS A 276 33.86 -3.66 -2.87
C LYS A 276 34.63 -2.82 -3.88
N GLY A 277 34.03 -2.53 -5.03
CA GLY A 277 34.65 -1.70 -6.07
C GLY A 277 35.02 -0.30 -5.57
N PHE A 278 34.13 0.34 -4.79
CA PHE A 278 34.44 1.59 -4.10
C PHE A 278 35.51 1.39 -3.02
N TYR A 279 35.34 0.38 -2.17
CA TYR A 279 36.22 0.10 -1.03
C TYR A 279 37.68 -0.10 -1.45
N ASP A 280 37.90 -0.83 -2.55
CA ASP A 280 39.22 -1.09 -3.11
C ASP A 280 39.82 0.11 -3.86
N SER A 281 39.08 1.22 -4.00
CA SER A 281 39.54 2.39 -4.75
C SER A 281 39.13 3.72 -4.16
N GLN A 282 39.09 3.78 -2.83
CA GLN A 282 38.85 5.01 -2.09
C GLN A 282 39.84 6.13 -2.48
N PRO A 283 39.41 7.39 -2.54
CA PRO A 283 40.30 8.53 -2.69
C PRO A 283 41.36 8.62 -1.58
N GLY A 284 42.49 9.30 -1.85
CA GLY A 284 43.55 9.49 -0.85
C GLY A 284 44.53 8.33 -0.68
N LYS A 285 44.48 7.32 -1.57
CA LYS A 285 45.47 6.24 -1.62
C LYS A 285 46.88 6.77 -1.88
N TYR A 286 47.86 6.14 -1.24
CA TYR A 286 49.26 6.47 -1.39
C TYR A 286 50.13 5.22 -1.34
N LYS A 287 51.06 5.11 -2.29
CA LYS A 287 52.07 4.06 -2.32
C LYS A 287 53.40 4.62 -1.81
N PHE A 288 53.90 4.04 -0.72
CA PHE A 288 55.21 4.39 -0.19
C PHE A 288 56.33 4.00 -1.15
N ARG A 289 57.46 4.70 -1.07
CA ARG A 289 58.62 4.43 -1.96
C ARG A 289 59.36 3.17 -1.51
N GLU A 290 59.32 2.92 -0.21
CA GLU A 290 59.87 1.78 0.48
C GLU A 290 59.11 0.50 0.04
N PRO A 291 59.79 -0.49 -0.57
CA PRO A 291 59.14 -1.69 -1.11
C PRO A 291 58.39 -2.52 -0.06
N ASP A 292 58.82 -2.47 1.21
CA ASP A 292 58.28 -3.27 2.30
C ASP A 292 57.13 -2.59 3.07
N MET A 293 56.82 -1.32 2.75
CA MET A 293 55.71 -0.60 3.37
C MET A 293 54.39 -0.92 2.66
N PRO A 294 53.33 -1.32 3.38
CA PRO A 294 52.04 -1.58 2.76
C PRO A 294 51.45 -0.29 2.20
N ASP A 295 50.74 -0.40 1.08
CA ASP A 295 50.04 0.72 0.46
C ASP A 295 49.02 1.32 1.45
N TYR A 296 49.00 2.65 1.54
CA TYR A 296 47.97 3.36 2.29
C TYR A 296 46.67 3.38 1.47
N MET A 297 45.63 2.77 2.02
CA MET A 297 44.39 2.48 1.28
C MET A 297 43.36 3.62 1.28
N GLY A 298 43.64 4.72 2.00
CA GLY A 298 42.79 5.90 2.07
C GLY A 298 42.50 6.34 3.52
N PRO A 299 42.07 7.59 3.72
CA PRO A 299 41.81 8.21 5.04
C PRO A 299 40.65 7.59 5.82
N MET A 300 39.70 6.99 5.10
CA MET A 300 38.50 6.39 5.67
C MET A 300 38.45 4.88 5.42
N TYR A 301 39.59 4.27 5.08
CA TYR A 301 39.68 2.83 4.85
C TYR A 301 39.81 2.09 6.18
N LYS A 302 38.90 1.13 6.43
CA LYS A 302 38.95 0.21 7.56
C LYS A 302 39.55 -1.14 7.13
N ASN A 303 40.61 -1.59 7.78
CA ASN A 303 41.18 -2.93 7.54
C ASN A 303 40.14 -4.00 7.83
N TYR A 304 39.96 -5.00 6.97
CA TYR A 304 38.93 -6.01 7.19
C TYR A 304 39.44 -7.43 6.95
N GLN A 305 38.78 -8.40 7.59
CA GLN A 305 38.91 -9.83 7.32
C GLN A 305 37.55 -10.38 6.89
N GLY A 306 37.55 -11.39 6.02
CA GLY A 306 36.34 -12.01 5.47
C GLY A 306 36.16 -11.69 3.98
N LYS A 307 34.94 -11.84 3.47
CA LYS A 307 34.65 -11.70 2.04
C LYS A 307 33.35 -10.94 1.79
N PHE A 308 33.34 -10.12 0.74
CA PHE A 308 32.14 -9.48 0.18
C PHE A 308 31.33 -10.48 -0.66
N GLU A 309 30.96 -11.61 -0.08
CA GLU A 309 30.23 -12.70 -0.74
C GLU A 309 28.93 -13.00 0.01
N VAL A 310 27.83 -13.20 -0.74
CA VAL A 310 26.53 -13.56 -0.13
C VAL A 310 26.65 -14.89 0.62
N GLY A 311 26.17 -14.92 1.86
CA GLY A 311 26.32 -16.05 2.79
C GLY A 311 27.58 -15.97 3.65
N GLY A 312 28.48 -15.03 3.36
CA GLY A 312 29.65 -14.73 4.17
C GLY A 312 29.46 -13.52 5.10
N GLU A 313 30.56 -13.15 5.74
CA GLU A 313 30.69 -11.95 6.55
C GLU A 313 32.04 -11.27 6.29
N PHE A 314 32.11 -9.98 6.58
CA PHE A 314 33.38 -9.27 6.71
C PHE A 314 33.37 -8.38 7.96
N GLN A 315 34.52 -8.25 8.60
CA GLN A 315 34.67 -7.55 9.87
C GLN A 315 35.89 -6.63 9.85
N HIS A 316 35.72 -5.41 10.38
CA HIS A 316 36.84 -4.50 10.62
C HIS A 316 37.74 -5.06 11.73
N ILE A 317 39.02 -5.28 11.41
CA ILE A 317 39.99 -5.86 12.33
C ILE A 317 41.38 -5.27 12.09
N ILE A 318 42.09 -4.99 13.19
CA ILE A 318 43.51 -4.59 13.15
C ILE A 318 44.31 -5.62 13.94
N LYS A 319 45.38 -6.12 13.33
CA LYS A 319 46.28 -7.11 13.94
C LYS A 319 47.64 -6.48 14.18
N GLY A 320 48.16 -6.66 15.38
CA GLY A 320 49.49 -6.26 15.80
C GLY A 320 50.59 -7.21 15.35
N LYS A 321 51.79 -6.98 15.89
CA LYS A 321 52.94 -7.89 15.69
C LYS A 321 52.60 -9.26 16.28
N ASN A 322 52.79 -10.33 15.49
CA ASN A 322 52.42 -11.73 15.78
C ASN A 322 50.94 -12.11 15.56
N ASN A 323 50.19 -11.39 14.72
CA ASN A 323 48.77 -11.70 14.41
C ASN A 323 47.79 -11.63 15.60
N ILE A 324 48.20 -10.99 16.69
CA ILE A 324 47.31 -10.69 17.83
C ILE A 324 46.34 -9.60 17.39
N ILE A 325 45.05 -9.76 17.70
CA ILE A 325 44.02 -8.79 17.33
C ILE A 325 44.07 -7.64 18.35
N GLU A 326 44.34 -6.43 17.86
CA GLU A 326 44.44 -5.21 18.67
C GLU A 326 43.13 -4.42 18.65
N LEU A 327 42.34 -4.55 17.58
CA LEU A 327 41.04 -3.89 17.44
C LEU A 327 40.02 -4.79 16.76
N PHE A 328 38.82 -4.85 17.37
CA PHE A 328 37.61 -5.42 16.78
C PHE A 328 36.61 -4.29 16.54
N GLY A 329 36.31 -4.03 15.26
CA GLY A 329 35.33 -3.04 14.87
C GLY A 329 34.09 -3.66 14.26
N SER A 330 33.45 -2.91 13.35
CA SER A 330 32.16 -3.29 12.79
C SER A 330 32.18 -4.57 11.95
N THR A 331 31.14 -5.39 12.10
CA THR A 331 30.90 -6.65 11.37
C THR A 331 29.70 -6.50 10.45
N VAL A 332 29.77 -7.11 9.26
CA VAL A 332 28.70 -7.11 8.26
C VAL A 332 28.37 -8.53 7.87
N GLN A 333 27.10 -8.91 8.03
CA GLN A 333 26.58 -10.23 7.70
C GLN A 333 25.67 -10.14 6.48
N MET A 334 25.93 -10.95 5.46
CA MET A 334 25.17 -10.95 4.21
C MET A 334 24.46 -12.28 4.02
N SER A 335 23.14 -12.27 3.89
CA SER A 335 22.34 -13.50 3.79
C SER A 335 21.31 -13.45 2.68
N VAL A 336 21.04 -14.59 2.06
CA VAL A 336 19.83 -14.77 1.24
C VAL A 336 18.66 -15.03 2.18
N ILE A 337 17.58 -14.30 1.97
CA ILE A 337 16.35 -14.46 2.74
C ILE A 337 15.51 -15.53 2.07
N ARG A 338 15.07 -16.52 2.85
CA ARG A 338 14.22 -17.63 2.40
C ARG A 338 13.06 -17.84 3.38
N PRO A 339 11.97 -18.53 3.01
CA PRO A 339 10.88 -18.81 3.93
C PRO A 339 11.33 -19.55 5.21
N ASP A 340 12.31 -20.45 5.08
CA ASP A 340 12.93 -21.20 6.19
C ASP A 340 14.02 -20.42 6.93
N ARG A 341 14.45 -19.26 6.39
CA ARG A 341 15.53 -18.43 6.93
C ARG A 341 15.19 -16.94 6.79
N THR A 342 14.37 -16.45 7.71
CA THR A 342 13.92 -15.05 7.77
C THR A 342 14.82 -14.14 8.61
N LYS A 343 15.64 -14.71 9.51
CA LYS A 343 16.62 -13.97 10.31
C LYS A 343 17.87 -13.65 9.50
N ILE A 344 18.31 -12.40 9.57
CA ILE A 344 19.56 -11.94 8.97
C ILE A 344 20.60 -11.96 10.08
N GLY A 345 21.42 -13.01 10.07
CA GLY A 345 22.41 -13.21 11.11
C GLY A 345 21.90 -13.91 12.36
N ALA A 346 22.78 -14.05 13.35
CA ALA A 346 22.51 -14.76 14.59
C ALA A 346 22.73 -13.86 15.82
N GLY A 347 21.71 -13.77 16.68
CA GLY A 347 21.87 -13.60 18.13
C GLY A 347 22.48 -12.31 18.68
N ASP A 348 22.50 -11.20 17.93
CA ASP A 348 23.15 -9.96 18.38
C ASP A 348 22.41 -8.70 17.91
N ARG A 349 22.78 -7.52 18.44
CA ARG A 349 22.11 -6.24 18.18
C ARG A 349 22.65 -5.57 16.93
N PHE A 350 21.79 -5.40 15.94
CA PHE A 350 22.13 -4.74 14.69
C PHE A 350 21.99 -3.22 14.80
N ARG A 351 22.99 -2.52 14.26
CA ARG A 351 22.92 -1.10 13.99
C ARG A 351 21.96 -0.80 12.84
N ARG A 352 22.15 -1.49 11.71
CA ARG A 352 21.32 -1.35 10.51
C ARG A 352 21.13 -2.72 9.84
N ILE A 353 19.92 -3.00 9.41
CA ILE A 353 19.58 -4.14 8.55
C ILE A 353 19.01 -3.59 7.24
N TYR A 354 19.61 -3.97 6.10
CA TYR A 354 19.20 -3.51 4.77
C TYR A 354 18.59 -4.66 3.98
N ILE A 355 17.35 -4.50 3.49
CA ILE A 355 16.67 -5.49 2.65
C ILE A 355 16.45 -4.95 1.25
N GLU A 356 17.10 -5.56 0.27
CA GLU A 356 16.96 -5.20 -1.14
C GLU A 356 15.90 -6.05 -1.86
N GLU A 357 15.20 -5.44 -2.81
CA GLU A 357 14.14 -6.04 -3.63
C GLU A 357 12.94 -6.57 -2.82
N ILE A 358 12.50 -5.82 -1.81
CA ILE A 358 11.37 -6.21 -0.95
C ILE A 358 10.05 -6.38 -1.71
N GLY A 359 9.91 -5.75 -2.87
CA GLY A 359 8.72 -5.90 -3.72
C GLY A 359 8.51 -7.33 -4.21
N PHE A 360 9.56 -8.15 -4.22
CA PHE A 360 9.54 -9.55 -4.63
C PHE A 360 9.64 -10.53 -3.44
N LEU A 361 9.40 -10.06 -2.21
CA LEU A 361 9.44 -10.88 -1.00
C LEU A 361 8.03 -11.03 -0.40
N GLU A 362 7.41 -12.18 -0.63
CA GLU A 362 6.07 -12.54 -0.12
C GLU A 362 5.96 -12.49 1.41
N TYR A 363 7.02 -12.86 2.11
CA TYR A 363 7.06 -12.99 3.57
C TYR A 363 7.88 -11.88 4.24
N ILE A 364 7.81 -10.65 3.70
CA ILE A 364 8.60 -9.52 4.22
C ILE A 364 8.22 -9.14 5.65
N LYS A 365 6.96 -9.35 6.06
CA LYS A 365 6.50 -9.04 7.43
C LYS A 365 7.12 -10.00 8.43
N GLU A 366 7.21 -11.28 8.08
CA GLU A 366 7.87 -12.32 8.86
C GLU A 366 9.36 -11.99 9.01
N VAL A 367 10.00 -11.52 7.94
CA VAL A 367 11.39 -11.01 8.00
C VAL A 367 11.49 -9.82 8.94
N TYR A 368 10.61 -8.84 8.83
CA TYR A 368 10.62 -7.68 9.73
C TYR A 368 10.47 -8.11 11.20
N HIS A 369 9.46 -8.92 11.53
CA HIS A 369 9.19 -9.37 12.89
C HIS A 369 10.31 -10.25 13.45
N ALA A 370 10.91 -11.13 12.63
CA ALA A 370 11.99 -12.01 13.05
C ALA A 370 13.28 -11.25 13.44
N ASN A 371 13.44 -10.01 12.94
CA ASN A 371 14.60 -9.16 13.19
C ASN A 371 14.27 -7.94 14.07
N ARG A 372 13.04 -7.78 14.58
CA ARG A 372 12.65 -6.60 15.37
C ARG A 372 13.43 -6.51 16.68
N ASP A 373 13.52 -7.63 17.40
CA ASP A 373 14.16 -7.68 18.72
C ASP A 373 15.67 -7.42 18.64
N SER A 374 16.30 -7.71 17.50
CA SER A 374 17.71 -7.42 17.28
C SER A 374 18.00 -5.93 16.98
N LEU A 375 16.96 -5.09 16.89
CA LEU A 375 17.07 -3.66 16.64
C LEU A 375 16.69 -2.81 17.87
N ALA A 376 16.31 -3.43 18.99
CA ALA A 376 15.83 -2.74 20.18
C ALA A 376 16.48 -3.24 21.50
N ILE A 377 16.47 -2.38 22.52
CA ILE A 377 16.77 -2.72 23.92
C ILE A 377 15.54 -2.40 24.76
N GLY A 378 14.76 -3.43 25.09
CA GLY A 378 13.42 -3.20 25.64
C GLY A 378 12.58 -2.41 24.62
N ASP A 379 12.06 -1.26 25.02
CA ASP A 379 11.25 -0.36 24.19
C ASP A 379 12.08 0.74 23.48
N GLU A 380 13.41 0.70 23.60
CA GLU A 380 14.31 1.68 23.00
C GLU A 380 14.92 1.15 21.68
N PRO A 381 14.58 1.72 20.51
CA PRO A 381 15.16 1.32 19.23
C PRO A 381 16.61 1.84 19.15
N VAL A 382 17.56 0.91 19.10
CA VAL A 382 19.00 1.21 18.99
C VAL A 382 19.56 0.96 17.59
N GLY A 383 18.80 0.21 16.79
CA GLY A 383 19.07 -0.07 15.39
C GLY A 383 17.94 0.39 14.48
N SER A 384 18.07 0.09 13.20
CA SER A 384 17.00 0.35 12.24
C SER A 384 17.02 -0.64 11.09
N TRP A 385 15.82 -0.97 10.61
CA TRP A 385 15.59 -1.76 9.41
C TRP A 385 15.32 -0.83 8.22
N ILE A 386 15.93 -1.05 7.06
CA ILE A 386 15.67 -0.32 5.82
C ILE A 386 15.33 -1.30 4.70
N GLY A 387 14.09 -1.24 4.21
CA GLY A 387 13.65 -1.98 3.03
C GLY A 387 13.60 -1.09 1.79
N LEU A 388 14.08 -1.60 0.65
CA LEU A 388 13.95 -0.94 -0.65
C LEU A 388 13.43 -1.89 -1.72
N GLY A 389 12.55 -1.39 -2.59
CA GLY A 389 11.92 -2.23 -3.61
C GLY A 389 11.28 -1.47 -4.76
N THR A 390 10.81 -2.23 -5.74
CA THR A 390 9.95 -1.76 -6.84
C THR A 390 8.63 -2.51 -6.82
N GLY A 391 7.69 -2.18 -7.72
CA GLY A 391 6.49 -3.00 -7.89
C GLY A 391 6.85 -4.47 -8.15
N GLY A 392 6.16 -5.37 -7.46
CA GLY A 392 6.34 -6.82 -7.55
C GLY A 392 5.13 -7.53 -8.16
N ASP A 393 5.13 -8.86 -8.05
CA ASP A 393 3.97 -9.66 -8.38
C ASP A 393 2.91 -9.57 -7.27
N MET A 394 1.70 -10.06 -7.55
CA MET A 394 0.50 -9.90 -6.73
C MET A 394 0.66 -10.37 -5.28
N GLU A 395 1.31 -11.51 -5.04
CA GLU A 395 1.49 -12.04 -3.69
C GLU A 395 2.59 -11.30 -2.94
N SER A 396 3.68 -10.95 -3.63
CA SER A 396 4.86 -10.35 -3.01
C SER A 396 4.67 -8.89 -2.60
N ILE A 397 3.74 -8.16 -3.23
CA ILE A 397 3.50 -6.75 -2.92
C ILE A 397 2.58 -6.52 -1.72
N LYS A 398 1.82 -7.54 -1.26
CA LYS A 398 0.87 -7.39 -0.14
C LYS A 398 1.54 -6.92 1.16
N GLY A 399 2.65 -7.56 1.53
CA GLY A 399 3.42 -7.18 2.72
C GLY A 399 4.00 -5.77 2.65
N PRO A 400 4.77 -5.42 1.60
CA PRO A 400 5.27 -4.05 1.42
C PRO A 400 4.18 -3.00 1.35
N LYS A 401 3.01 -3.30 0.74
CA LYS A 401 1.85 -2.41 0.66
C LYS A 401 1.32 -2.04 2.04
N GLU A 402 1.13 -3.03 2.92
CA GLU A 402 0.64 -2.78 4.28
C GLU A 402 1.64 -1.93 5.08
N MET A 403 2.94 -2.23 4.97
CA MET A 403 4.00 -1.45 5.61
C MET A 403 4.09 -0.02 5.05
N PHE A 404 3.79 0.16 3.77
CA PHE A 404 3.77 1.46 3.10
C PHE A 404 2.57 2.32 3.51
N ASP A 405 1.38 1.73 3.55
CA ASP A 405 0.11 2.41 3.88
C ASP A 405 -0.03 2.66 5.40
N ASN A 406 0.69 1.91 6.24
CA ASN A 406 0.67 2.03 7.70
C ASN A 406 2.09 2.05 8.30
N PRO A 407 2.90 3.09 8.02
CA PRO A 407 4.30 3.13 8.45
C PRO A 407 4.45 3.10 9.98
N ASP A 408 3.57 3.78 10.71
CA ASP A 408 3.62 3.85 12.18
C ASP A 408 3.48 2.47 12.85
N GLY A 409 2.68 1.57 12.27
CA GLY A 409 2.49 0.19 12.76
C GLY A 409 3.76 -0.67 12.70
N PHE A 410 4.75 -0.27 11.90
CA PHE A 410 6.03 -0.97 11.70
C PHE A 410 7.23 -0.11 12.13
N ASP A 411 7.00 0.93 12.92
CA ASP A 411 8.03 1.90 13.33
C ASP A 411 8.80 2.52 12.15
N ILE A 412 8.17 2.60 10.97
CA ILE A 412 8.74 3.20 9.77
C ILE A 412 8.56 4.72 9.81
N MET A 413 9.57 5.47 9.37
CA MET A 413 9.43 6.91 9.17
C MET A 413 8.44 7.17 8.02
N GLY A 414 7.26 7.68 8.38
CA GLY A 414 6.27 8.13 7.41
C GLY A 414 6.51 9.57 6.96
N VAL A 415 6.25 9.84 5.68
CA VAL A 415 6.16 11.17 5.07
C VAL A 415 4.67 11.52 4.85
N PRO A 416 4.30 12.81 4.74
CA PRO A 416 2.93 13.18 4.38
C PRO A 416 2.46 12.48 3.10
N ASN A 417 1.21 12.00 3.08
CA ASN A 417 0.65 11.41 1.88
C ASN A 417 0.29 12.51 0.87
N TYR A 418 1.19 12.77 -0.07
CA TYR A 418 1.04 13.82 -1.06
C TYR A 418 0.04 13.48 -2.19
N TRP A 419 -0.35 12.22 -2.32
CA TRP A 419 -1.22 11.73 -3.41
C TRP A 419 -2.69 11.61 -3.03
N ARG A 420 -3.00 11.60 -1.72
CA ARG A 420 -4.38 11.48 -1.22
C ARG A 420 -4.72 12.65 -0.30
N LYS A 421 -5.97 13.11 -0.33
CA LYS A 421 -6.46 14.17 0.58
C LYS A 421 -6.81 13.60 1.96
N ASN A 422 -5.83 13.00 2.63
CA ASN A 422 -5.96 12.50 4.00
C ASN A 422 -4.77 12.95 4.85
N ASN A 423 -4.96 13.02 6.17
CA ASN A 423 -3.88 13.37 7.11
C ASN A 423 -3.00 12.16 7.46
N LYS A 424 -3.00 11.09 6.65
CA LYS A 424 -2.21 9.89 6.93
C LYS A 424 -0.79 10.08 6.41
N LYS A 425 0.16 9.47 7.12
CA LYS A 425 1.54 9.32 6.64
C LYS A 425 1.66 8.02 5.86
N VAL A 426 2.53 8.01 4.87
CA VAL A 426 2.92 6.82 4.09
C VAL A 426 4.43 6.69 4.09
N ALA A 427 4.97 5.52 3.79
CA ALA A 427 6.41 5.39 3.59
C ALA A 427 6.90 6.17 2.35
N LEU A 428 8.23 6.26 2.15
CA LEU A 428 8.79 7.04 1.05
C LEU A 428 8.50 6.36 -0.29
N PHE A 429 7.79 7.07 -1.17
CA PHE A 429 7.59 6.68 -2.57
C PHE A 429 8.32 7.64 -3.51
N ILE A 430 8.98 7.08 -4.52
CA ILE A 430 9.67 7.85 -5.57
C ILE A 430 9.09 7.52 -6.94
N SER A 431 8.52 8.56 -7.56
CA SER A 431 7.85 8.52 -8.85
C SER A 431 8.80 8.23 -10.02
N CYS A 432 8.27 7.66 -11.10
CA CYS A 432 8.99 7.47 -12.36
C CYS A 432 9.37 8.79 -13.05
N LEU A 433 8.75 9.92 -12.66
CA LEU A 433 9.12 11.25 -13.16
C LEU A 433 10.61 11.55 -12.94
N TYR A 434 11.17 11.10 -11.80
CA TYR A 434 12.59 11.28 -11.48
C TYR A 434 13.54 10.42 -12.34
N GLN A 435 13.03 9.54 -13.21
CA GLN A 435 13.85 8.86 -14.22
C GLN A 435 14.15 9.75 -15.44
N LYS A 436 13.38 10.82 -15.66
CA LYS A 436 13.44 11.64 -16.89
C LYS A 436 14.56 12.69 -16.81
N ARG A 437 15.78 12.20 -16.62
CA ARG A 437 17.04 12.97 -16.49
C ARG A 437 17.31 13.94 -17.63
N LYS A 438 16.69 13.74 -18.81
CA LYS A 438 16.83 14.66 -19.95
C LYS A 438 16.17 16.03 -19.73
N TYR A 439 15.29 16.12 -18.73
CA TYR A 439 14.64 17.38 -18.31
C TYR A 439 15.31 17.96 -17.06
N GLU A 440 16.56 17.59 -16.76
CA GLU A 440 17.33 18.22 -15.69
C GLU A 440 17.81 19.61 -16.09
N ASP A 441 17.73 20.55 -15.14
CA ASP A 441 18.44 21.82 -15.22
C ASP A 441 19.95 21.63 -14.94
N GLU A 442 20.72 22.71 -15.08
CA GLU A 442 22.16 22.71 -14.82
C GLU A 442 22.54 22.35 -13.37
N ASN A 443 21.59 22.52 -12.42
CA ASN A 443 21.77 22.22 -11.01
C ASN A 443 21.36 20.79 -10.66
N GLY A 444 20.89 20.00 -11.64
CA GLY A 444 20.48 18.61 -11.45
C GLY A 444 19.06 18.46 -10.92
N PHE A 445 18.21 19.47 -11.09
CA PHE A 445 16.79 19.41 -10.73
C PHE A 445 15.92 19.14 -11.96
N ILE A 446 15.03 18.16 -11.88
CA ILE A 446 14.13 17.78 -12.99
C ILE A 446 12.94 18.75 -13.08
N PHE A 447 12.67 19.24 -14.30
CA PHE A 447 11.40 19.89 -14.63
C PHE A 447 10.27 18.85 -14.66
N LEU A 448 9.64 18.62 -13.50
CA LEU A 448 8.64 17.56 -13.31
C LEU A 448 7.37 17.74 -14.16
N ASP A 449 7.05 18.97 -14.56
CA ASP A 449 5.96 19.31 -15.49
C ASP A 449 6.25 18.84 -16.93
N GLU A 450 7.50 18.93 -17.39
CA GLU A 450 7.90 18.36 -18.67
C GLU A 450 8.04 16.83 -18.59
N ALA A 451 8.52 16.33 -17.46
CA ALA A 451 8.61 14.89 -17.22
C ALA A 451 7.23 14.21 -17.25
N ILE A 452 6.20 14.80 -16.63
CA ILE A 452 4.85 14.22 -16.62
C ILE A 452 4.23 14.23 -18.02
N ARG A 453 4.49 15.27 -18.83
CA ARG A 453 4.03 15.36 -20.23
C ARG A 453 4.64 14.27 -21.09
N GLU A 454 5.92 13.95 -20.89
CA GLU A 454 6.52 12.81 -21.60
C GLU A 454 5.90 11.49 -21.16
N VAL A 455 5.77 11.27 -19.84
CA VAL A 455 5.20 10.02 -19.34
C VAL A 455 3.76 9.84 -19.82
N ASP A 456 2.96 10.91 -19.89
CA ASP A 456 1.60 10.87 -20.48
C ASP A 456 1.63 10.42 -21.95
N ARG A 457 2.51 11.00 -22.78
CA ARG A 457 2.67 10.57 -24.18
C ARG A 457 3.13 9.11 -24.29
N GLU A 458 4.04 8.68 -23.41
CA GLU A 458 4.47 7.28 -23.35
C GLU A 458 3.31 6.35 -22.98
N ARG A 459 2.47 6.76 -22.02
CA ARG A 459 1.27 6.01 -21.61
C ARG A 459 0.24 5.93 -22.72
N GLN A 460 -0.05 7.02 -23.43
CA GLN A 460 -0.94 7.02 -24.59
C GLN A 460 -0.43 6.07 -25.67
N LYS A 461 0.87 6.12 -25.98
CA LYS A 461 1.49 5.19 -26.91
C LYS A 461 1.40 3.74 -26.42
N TRP A 462 1.66 3.46 -25.16
CA TRP A 462 1.53 2.11 -24.61
C TRP A 462 0.10 1.61 -24.65
N MET A 463 -0.88 2.49 -24.42
CA MET A 463 -2.30 2.17 -24.52
C MET A 463 -2.71 1.77 -25.94
N GLU A 464 -2.13 2.41 -26.97
CA GLU A 464 -2.38 2.06 -28.38
C GLU A 464 -1.63 0.79 -28.83
N THR A 465 -0.45 0.53 -28.27
CA THR A 465 0.49 -0.48 -28.78
C THR A 465 0.54 -1.78 -27.98
N LEU A 466 0.16 -1.76 -26.70
CA LEU A 466 0.25 -2.90 -25.79
C LEU A 466 -1.13 -3.45 -25.47
N ASP A 467 -1.19 -4.76 -25.21
CA ASP A 467 -2.37 -5.34 -24.57
C ASP A 467 -2.50 -4.84 -23.11
N SER A 468 -3.71 -4.94 -22.54
CA SER A 468 -4.03 -4.42 -21.21
C SER A 468 -3.09 -4.92 -20.10
N VAL A 469 -2.60 -6.16 -20.19
CA VAL A 469 -1.68 -6.74 -19.18
C VAL A 469 -0.31 -6.11 -19.29
N SER A 470 0.22 -6.06 -20.51
CA SER A 470 1.51 -5.44 -20.79
C SER A 470 1.50 -3.95 -20.45
N TYR A 471 0.39 -3.25 -20.72
CA TYR A 471 0.17 -1.86 -20.32
C TYR A 471 0.21 -1.71 -18.79
N THR A 472 -0.60 -2.48 -18.06
CA THR A 472 -0.65 -2.45 -16.59
C THR A 472 0.72 -2.77 -15.97
N SER A 473 1.39 -3.81 -16.45
CA SER A 473 2.74 -4.16 -16.00
C SER A 473 3.73 -3.01 -16.22
N ARG A 474 3.61 -2.30 -17.35
CA ARG A 474 4.47 -1.15 -17.64
C ARG A 474 4.19 0.03 -16.71
N ILE A 475 2.94 0.27 -16.35
CA ILE A 475 2.54 1.27 -15.36
C ILE A 475 3.09 0.90 -13.97
N ASN A 476 2.95 -0.35 -13.55
CA ASN A 476 3.45 -0.83 -12.25
C ASN A 476 4.97 -0.67 -12.09
N TYR A 477 5.74 -0.86 -13.16
CA TYR A 477 7.19 -0.62 -13.14
C TYR A 477 7.60 0.85 -13.31
N ASN A 478 6.69 1.69 -13.80
CA ASN A 478 6.88 3.13 -14.00
C ASN A 478 5.74 3.94 -13.35
N PRO A 479 5.55 3.80 -12.03
CA PRO A 479 4.43 4.41 -11.32
C PRO A 479 4.67 5.91 -11.16
N ILE A 480 3.66 6.73 -11.42
CA ILE A 480 3.65 8.16 -11.09
C ILE A 480 3.20 8.34 -9.63
N ILE A 481 2.23 7.53 -9.19
CA ILE A 481 1.65 7.52 -7.85
C ILE A 481 1.84 6.15 -7.18
N PRO A 482 1.82 6.06 -5.84
CA PRO A 482 2.00 4.79 -5.13
C PRO A 482 1.01 3.70 -5.55
N ASP A 483 -0.26 4.06 -5.74
CA ASP A 483 -1.33 3.12 -6.05
C ASP A 483 -1.05 2.30 -7.32
N GLU A 484 -0.43 2.91 -8.32
CA GLU A 484 -0.06 2.22 -9.56
C GLU A 484 0.98 1.13 -9.36
N MET A 485 1.83 1.24 -8.36
CA MET A 485 2.84 0.21 -8.05
C MET A 485 2.28 -0.92 -7.19
N LEU A 486 1.18 -0.64 -6.47
CA LEU A 486 0.59 -1.50 -5.44
C LEU A 486 -0.64 -2.27 -5.96
N VAL A 487 -0.95 -2.16 -7.26
CA VAL A 487 -2.01 -2.90 -7.95
C VAL A 487 -1.48 -4.24 -8.47
N PRO A 488 -2.19 -5.37 -8.30
CA PRO A 488 -1.79 -6.67 -8.85
C PRO A 488 -1.61 -6.70 -10.38
N ASN A 489 -0.55 -7.35 -10.86
CA ASN A 489 -0.24 -7.55 -12.29
C ASN A 489 -0.73 -8.92 -12.78
N GLU A 490 -2.03 -9.11 -12.95
CA GLU A 490 -2.55 -10.34 -13.58
C GLU A 490 -3.49 -10.02 -14.73
N ARG A 491 -3.52 -10.95 -15.69
CA ARG A 491 -4.49 -11.01 -16.79
C ARG A 491 -5.86 -11.36 -16.23
N SER A 492 -6.52 -10.37 -15.63
CA SER A 492 -7.91 -10.51 -15.24
C SER A 492 -8.80 -9.96 -16.32
N ILE A 493 -9.85 -10.71 -16.63
CA ILE A 493 -10.93 -10.21 -17.47
C ILE A 493 -11.75 -9.15 -16.73
N LEU A 494 -11.68 -9.13 -15.39
CA LEU A 494 -12.38 -8.18 -14.56
C LEU A 494 -11.60 -6.86 -14.46
N PRO A 495 -12.30 -5.72 -14.33
CA PRO A 495 -11.68 -4.39 -14.30
C PRO A 495 -11.01 -4.11 -12.94
N LYS A 496 -9.88 -4.76 -12.67
CA LYS A 496 -9.11 -4.67 -11.42
C LYS A 496 -8.73 -3.22 -11.07
N LYS A 497 -8.34 -2.41 -12.06
CA LYS A 497 -7.91 -1.03 -11.85
C LYS A 497 -9.06 -0.13 -11.42
N GLU A 498 -10.19 -0.20 -12.11
CA GLU A 498 -11.40 0.55 -11.81
C GLU A 498 -11.96 0.15 -10.44
N ALA A 499 -11.94 -1.15 -10.12
CA ALA A 499 -12.35 -1.64 -8.80
C ALA A 499 -11.45 -1.09 -7.68
N GLN A 500 -10.12 -1.10 -7.89
CA GLN A 500 -9.16 -0.54 -6.93
C GLN A 500 -9.34 0.97 -6.74
N HIS A 501 -9.60 1.71 -7.84
CA HIS A 501 -9.90 3.13 -7.80
C HIS A 501 -11.17 3.38 -6.96
N ARG A 502 -12.24 2.65 -7.25
CA ARG A 502 -13.51 2.77 -6.51
C ARG A 502 -13.36 2.44 -5.02
N LEU A 503 -12.59 1.40 -4.67
CA LEU A 503 -12.25 1.09 -3.28
C LEU A 503 -11.55 2.25 -2.57
N ASN A 504 -10.59 2.89 -3.25
CA ASN A 504 -9.89 4.03 -2.70
C ASN A 504 -10.84 5.21 -2.47
N GLU A 505 -11.72 5.52 -3.43
CA GLU A 505 -12.74 6.56 -3.29
C GLU A 505 -13.64 6.31 -2.07
N ILE A 506 -14.18 5.09 -1.94
CA ILE A 506 -15.06 4.71 -0.82
C ILE A 506 -14.34 4.87 0.53
N LYS A 507 -13.07 4.46 0.60
CA LYS A 507 -12.23 4.56 1.80
C LYS A 507 -11.92 6.02 2.16
N ASP A 508 -11.55 6.84 1.18
CA ASP A 508 -11.13 8.22 1.39
C ASP A 508 -12.32 9.14 1.74
N SER A 509 -13.47 8.94 1.08
CA SER A 509 -14.71 9.69 1.32
C SER A 509 -15.46 9.28 2.60
N GLN A 510 -15.09 8.15 3.22
CA GLN A 510 -15.84 7.50 4.29
C GLN A 510 -17.32 7.20 3.92
N LEU A 511 -17.64 7.07 2.63
CA LEU A 511 -19.00 6.86 2.10
C LEU A 511 -19.74 5.72 2.82
N LEU A 512 -19.05 4.62 3.12
CA LEU A 512 -19.64 3.49 3.84
C LEU A 512 -20.27 3.89 5.17
N LYS A 513 -19.66 4.82 5.94
CA LYS A 513 -20.19 5.22 7.25
C LYS A 513 -21.57 5.87 7.15
N PHE A 514 -21.87 6.50 6.02
CA PHE A 514 -23.12 7.23 5.80
C PHE A 514 -24.16 6.40 5.05
N LEU A 515 -23.72 5.54 4.13
CA LEU A 515 -24.62 4.77 3.26
C LEU A 515 -24.99 3.39 3.82
N THR A 516 -24.14 2.78 4.66
CA THR A 516 -24.41 1.41 5.15
C THR A 516 -25.27 1.40 6.41
N ASN A 517 -26.31 0.56 6.37
CA ASN A 517 -27.11 0.18 7.53
C ASN A 517 -26.82 -1.27 7.87
N ILE A 518 -26.14 -1.47 9.00
CA ILE A 518 -25.82 -2.80 9.54
C ILE A 518 -26.87 -3.16 10.59
N GLY A 519 -27.40 -4.38 10.54
CA GLY A 519 -28.42 -4.82 11.49
C GLY A 519 -28.77 -6.30 11.36
N GLU A 520 -29.81 -6.70 12.09
CA GLU A 520 -30.35 -8.06 12.11
C GLU A 520 -31.76 -8.10 11.53
N LEU A 521 -32.09 -9.18 10.83
CA LEU A 521 -33.44 -9.45 10.35
C LEU A 521 -34.15 -10.43 11.28
N VAL A 522 -35.31 -10.02 11.81
CA VAL A 522 -36.09 -10.78 12.80
C VAL A 522 -37.48 -11.05 12.25
N TYR A 523 -37.99 -12.27 12.46
CA TYR A 523 -39.38 -12.59 12.11
C TYR A 523 -40.33 -11.77 12.98
N ASP A 524 -41.25 -11.06 12.32
CA ASP A 524 -42.24 -10.23 12.97
C ASP A 524 -43.49 -10.20 12.08
N THR A 525 -44.56 -10.88 12.52
CA THR A 525 -45.81 -10.98 11.76
C THR A 525 -46.55 -9.66 11.62
N SER A 526 -46.17 -8.63 12.39
CA SER A 526 -46.73 -7.29 12.26
C SER A 526 -46.14 -6.47 11.11
N TYR A 527 -45.05 -6.93 10.49
CA TYR A 527 -44.37 -6.26 9.38
C TYR A 527 -44.73 -6.88 8.02
N PRO A 528 -44.69 -6.09 6.92
CA PRO A 528 -44.89 -6.62 5.58
C PRO A 528 -43.99 -7.84 5.31
N HIS A 529 -44.58 -8.91 4.77
CA HIS A 529 -43.89 -10.17 4.47
C HIS A 529 -43.26 -10.89 5.68
N GLY A 530 -43.58 -10.45 6.91
CA GLY A 530 -43.29 -11.16 8.16
C GLY A 530 -41.87 -10.98 8.70
N VAL A 531 -41.11 -9.98 8.24
CA VAL A 531 -39.72 -9.72 8.68
C VAL A 531 -39.49 -8.23 8.94
N ARG A 532 -38.81 -7.93 10.04
CA ARG A 532 -38.40 -6.59 10.47
C ARG A 532 -36.87 -6.47 10.48
N PHE A 533 -36.36 -5.27 10.16
CA PHE A 533 -34.93 -4.95 10.25
C PHE A 533 -34.63 -4.16 11.53
N ASP A 534 -33.75 -4.69 12.36
CA ASP A 534 -33.25 -4.07 13.58
C ASP A 534 -31.84 -3.54 13.37
N LYS A 535 -31.72 -2.21 13.27
CA LYS A 535 -30.43 -1.54 13.11
C LYS A 535 -29.55 -1.75 14.34
N ASP A 536 -28.29 -2.14 14.13
CA ASP A 536 -27.34 -2.32 15.22
C ASP A 536 -26.78 -0.97 15.70
N THR A 537 -27.51 -0.34 16.60
CA THR A 537 -27.09 0.92 17.23
C THR A 537 -25.92 0.73 18.19
N LYS A 538 -25.65 -0.49 18.64
CA LYS A 538 -24.60 -0.82 19.62
C LYS A 538 -23.28 -1.23 18.98
N LYS A 539 -23.21 -1.31 17.64
CA LYS A 539 -22.03 -1.67 16.84
C LYS A 539 -21.39 -2.99 17.29
N LYS A 540 -22.22 -3.98 17.63
CA LYS A 540 -21.79 -5.32 18.02
C LYS A 540 -21.56 -6.23 16.81
N LEU A 541 -22.35 -6.06 15.75
CA LEU A 541 -22.28 -6.84 14.53
C LEU A 541 -21.10 -6.37 13.67
N LYS A 542 -20.29 -7.33 13.21
CA LYS A 542 -19.12 -7.07 12.37
C LYS A 542 -19.33 -7.69 10.99
N PRO A 543 -19.59 -6.90 9.93
CA PRO A 543 -19.65 -7.42 8.57
C PRO A 543 -18.26 -7.83 8.08
N ILE A 544 -18.21 -8.80 7.15
CA ILE A 544 -16.98 -9.24 6.49
C ILE A 544 -16.85 -8.46 5.19
N LEU A 545 -16.06 -7.38 5.22
CA LEU A 545 -16.01 -6.37 4.15
C LEU A 545 -14.78 -6.47 3.23
N ASP A 546 -13.76 -7.21 3.64
CA ASP A 546 -12.50 -7.39 2.91
C ASP A 546 -12.38 -8.85 2.44
N TYR A 547 -11.69 -9.10 1.33
CA TYR A 547 -11.44 -10.46 0.81
C TYR A 547 -10.44 -11.23 1.69
N ASN A 548 -9.26 -10.63 1.91
CA ASN A 548 -8.17 -11.23 2.67
C ASN A 548 -8.40 -11.09 4.18
N VAL A 549 -9.19 -11.99 4.77
CA VAL A 549 -9.48 -12.02 6.21
C VAL A 549 -8.80 -13.20 6.90
N ASP A 550 -8.31 -12.95 8.11
CA ASP A 550 -7.81 -14.00 9.00
C ASP A 550 -9.01 -14.65 9.72
N PHE A 551 -9.46 -15.80 9.20
CA PHE A 551 -10.61 -16.55 9.72
C PHE A 551 -10.48 -16.96 11.19
N GLN A 552 -9.27 -16.98 11.77
CA GLN A 552 -9.08 -17.28 13.20
C GLN A 552 -9.38 -16.08 14.11
N LYS A 553 -9.43 -14.86 13.55
CA LYS A 553 -9.57 -13.61 14.31
C LYS A 553 -10.90 -12.89 14.10
N ILE A 554 -11.75 -13.40 13.19
CA ILE A 554 -13.04 -12.78 12.86
C ILE A 554 -14.21 -13.63 13.32
N ASP A 555 -15.35 -12.97 13.54
CA ASP A 555 -16.62 -13.65 13.68
C ASP A 555 -17.12 -14.03 12.29
N THR A 556 -17.09 -15.33 11.99
CA THR A 556 -17.48 -15.86 10.68
C THR A 556 -18.97 -15.74 10.42
N SER A 557 -19.81 -15.48 11.42
CA SER A 557 -21.28 -15.36 11.23
C SER A 557 -21.68 -14.15 10.37
N GLY A 558 -20.81 -13.14 10.29
CA GLY A 558 -21.00 -11.93 9.49
C GLY A 558 -22.20 -11.08 9.95
N ALA A 559 -22.51 -10.04 9.17
CA ALA A 559 -23.64 -9.15 9.44
C ALA A 559 -24.34 -8.77 8.13
N PHE A 560 -25.65 -8.53 8.19
CA PHE A 560 -26.42 -8.05 7.04
C PHE A 560 -26.12 -6.57 6.82
N VAL A 561 -25.76 -6.23 5.57
CA VAL A 561 -25.39 -4.87 5.17
C VAL A 561 -26.41 -4.38 4.15
N MET A 562 -27.08 -3.28 4.46
CA MET A 562 -28.10 -2.67 3.60
C MET A 562 -27.64 -1.29 3.14
N TYR A 563 -27.57 -1.08 1.83
CA TYR A 563 -27.27 0.21 1.20
C TYR A 563 -28.55 1.01 0.93
N GLU A 564 -29.63 0.35 0.51
CA GLU A 564 -30.92 0.98 0.21
C GLU A 564 -32.06 0.16 0.85
N PRO A 565 -32.89 0.76 1.72
CA PRO A 565 -34.07 0.08 2.26
C PRO A 565 -35.17 -0.10 1.21
N PRO A 566 -36.03 -1.13 1.34
CA PRO A 566 -37.18 -1.27 0.46
C PRO A 566 -38.19 -0.11 0.67
N PRO A 567 -39.03 0.21 -0.33
CA PRO A 567 -40.06 1.24 -0.22
C PRO A 567 -40.97 1.02 1.00
N SER A 568 -41.36 2.11 1.66
CA SER A 568 -42.29 2.09 2.79
C SER A 568 -43.72 1.80 2.30
N GLY A 569 -44.08 0.52 2.15
CA GLY A 569 -45.40 0.11 1.68
C GLY A 569 -45.43 -1.30 1.10
N LYS A 570 -46.40 -1.57 0.21
CA LYS A 570 -46.48 -2.84 -0.52
C LYS A 570 -45.33 -2.90 -1.53
N ILE A 571 -44.42 -3.85 -1.34
CA ILE A 571 -43.30 -4.06 -2.25
C ILE A 571 -43.83 -4.81 -3.50
N PRO A 572 -43.68 -4.25 -4.72
CA PRO A 572 -44.09 -4.93 -5.94
C PRO A 572 -43.40 -6.29 -6.11
N LYS A 573 -44.13 -7.27 -6.64
CA LYS A 573 -43.48 -8.53 -7.07
C LYS A 573 -42.52 -8.21 -8.22
N PHE A 574 -41.41 -8.96 -8.29
CA PHE A 574 -40.41 -8.80 -9.35
C PHE A 574 -39.72 -7.43 -9.35
N MET A 575 -39.59 -6.79 -8.18
CA MET A 575 -38.70 -5.63 -8.00
C MET A 575 -37.32 -6.03 -7.48
N TYR A 576 -37.25 -7.09 -6.66
CA TYR A 576 -36.03 -7.53 -6.01
C TYR A 576 -35.77 -9.02 -6.23
N TRP A 577 -34.50 -9.37 -6.36
CA TRP A 577 -34.01 -10.73 -6.41
C TRP A 577 -32.85 -10.92 -5.43
N VAL A 578 -32.81 -12.10 -4.83
CA VAL A 578 -31.73 -12.57 -3.97
C VAL A 578 -30.93 -13.57 -4.78
N VAL A 579 -29.66 -13.28 -5.06
CA VAL A 579 -28.72 -14.26 -5.61
C VAL A 579 -27.94 -14.85 -4.45
N TYR A 580 -27.84 -16.18 -4.41
CA TYR A 580 -27.29 -16.90 -3.26
C TYR A 580 -26.28 -17.97 -3.69
N ASP A 581 -25.03 -17.84 -3.26
CA ASP A 581 -24.00 -18.87 -3.34
C ASP A 581 -23.86 -19.60 -1.98
N PRO A 582 -24.27 -20.89 -1.89
CA PRO A 582 -24.19 -21.67 -0.65
C PRO A 582 -22.79 -22.23 -0.41
N ALA A 583 -22.31 -22.17 0.84
CA ALA A 583 -21.11 -22.90 1.27
C ALA A 583 -21.43 -24.26 1.91
N ALA A 584 -20.49 -25.20 1.86
CA ALA A 584 -20.62 -26.51 2.50
C ALA A 584 -20.41 -26.46 4.02
N GLN A 585 -21.06 -27.38 4.75
CA GLN A 585 -20.89 -27.50 6.21
C GLN A 585 -19.64 -28.32 6.57
N SER A 586 -18.50 -27.65 6.63
CA SER A 586 -17.27 -28.22 7.19
C SER A 586 -16.58 -27.18 8.06
N GLY A 587 -16.40 -27.48 9.34
CA GLY A 587 -15.81 -26.60 10.36
C GLY A 587 -14.34 -26.18 10.14
N GLU A 588 -13.78 -26.45 8.96
CA GLU A 588 -12.39 -26.16 8.58
C GLU A 588 -12.24 -25.54 7.17
N GLY A 589 -13.33 -25.30 6.42
CA GLY A 589 -13.24 -24.69 5.07
C GLY A 589 -13.13 -23.15 5.13
N THR A 590 -12.59 -22.51 4.09
CA THR A 590 -12.51 -21.04 3.95
C THR A 590 -13.72 -20.38 3.24
N SER A 591 -14.61 -21.14 2.61
CA SER A 591 -15.74 -20.62 1.79
C SER A 591 -16.95 -20.07 2.58
N LEU A 592 -17.34 -18.82 2.37
CA LEU A 592 -18.47 -18.22 3.07
C LEU A 592 -19.77 -18.33 2.27
N HIS A 593 -20.93 -18.35 2.94
CA HIS A 593 -22.18 -18.13 2.23
C HIS A 593 -22.23 -16.68 1.77
N SER A 594 -22.69 -16.48 0.53
CA SER A 594 -22.67 -15.18 -0.14
C SER A 594 -24.07 -14.87 -0.67
N VAL A 595 -24.59 -13.71 -0.30
CA VAL A 595 -25.93 -13.25 -0.68
C VAL A 595 -25.85 -11.83 -1.22
N ILE A 596 -26.43 -11.60 -2.39
CA ILE A 596 -26.59 -10.29 -3.01
C ILE A 596 -28.09 -10.03 -3.23
N VAL A 597 -28.56 -8.86 -2.82
CA VAL A 597 -29.92 -8.39 -3.14
C VAL A 597 -29.82 -7.37 -4.26
N TYR A 598 -30.40 -7.71 -5.41
CA TYR A 598 -30.44 -6.86 -6.59
C TYR A 598 -31.83 -6.26 -6.78
N LYS A 599 -31.86 -4.95 -7.05
CA LYS A 599 -33.07 -4.19 -7.41
C LYS A 599 -33.10 -4.04 -8.93
N HIS A 600 -34.21 -4.48 -9.53
CA HIS A 600 -34.50 -4.25 -10.95
C HIS A 600 -35.73 -3.32 -11.02
N PHE A 601 -35.54 -2.09 -11.48
CA PHE A 601 -36.61 -1.06 -11.51
C PHE A 601 -36.65 -0.33 -12.85
N LEU A 602 -37.84 -0.32 -13.48
CA LEU A 602 -38.12 0.40 -14.72
C LEU A 602 -38.84 1.72 -14.42
N SER A 603 -38.24 2.86 -14.77
CA SER A 603 -38.90 4.17 -14.76
C SER A 603 -39.65 4.42 -16.06
N LYS A 604 -40.80 5.12 -16.01
CA LYS A 604 -41.70 5.41 -17.15
C LYS A 604 -41.02 6.14 -18.32
N ASP A 605 -39.91 6.84 -18.08
CA ASP A 605 -39.26 7.69 -19.10
C ASP A 605 -38.09 7.00 -19.82
N GLY A 606 -37.73 5.76 -19.46
CA GLY A 606 -36.61 5.02 -20.05
C GLY A 606 -35.22 5.65 -19.85
N LYS A 607 -35.13 6.82 -19.20
CA LYS A 607 -33.92 7.63 -19.06
C LYS A 607 -33.22 7.52 -17.70
N ASN A 608 -33.94 7.10 -16.65
CA ASN A 608 -33.39 6.95 -15.31
C ASN A 608 -33.60 5.51 -14.82
N MET A 609 -32.66 4.62 -15.11
CA MET A 609 -32.55 3.30 -14.48
C MET A 609 -31.89 3.46 -13.11
N SER A 610 -32.40 2.83 -12.06
CA SER A 610 -31.66 2.68 -10.79
C SER A 610 -31.61 1.22 -10.39
N ASP A 611 -31.16 0.39 -11.32
CA ASP A 611 -30.84 -1.00 -11.06
C ASP A 611 -29.51 -1.07 -10.31
N THR A 612 -29.45 -1.75 -9.17
CA THR A 612 -28.22 -1.82 -8.37
C THR A 612 -28.30 -2.90 -7.29
N ILE A 613 -27.16 -3.20 -6.69
CA ILE A 613 -27.05 -4.02 -5.49
C ILE A 613 -27.44 -3.16 -4.29
N VAL A 614 -28.52 -3.53 -3.61
CA VAL A 614 -29.12 -2.75 -2.51
C VAL A 614 -28.79 -3.30 -1.13
N ALA A 615 -28.40 -4.58 -1.04
CA ALA A 615 -27.96 -5.20 0.20
C ALA A 615 -27.12 -6.45 -0.06
N GLU A 616 -26.39 -6.88 0.97
CA GLU A 616 -25.57 -8.08 0.94
C GLU A 616 -25.48 -8.76 2.31
N TRP A 617 -25.12 -10.05 2.29
CA TRP A 617 -24.67 -10.77 3.47
C TRP A 617 -23.58 -11.77 3.08
N VAL A 618 -22.51 -11.75 3.84
CA VAL A 618 -21.40 -12.72 3.74
C VAL A 618 -21.16 -13.29 5.13
N GLY A 619 -21.22 -14.61 5.26
CA GLY A 619 -21.01 -15.25 6.55
C GLY A 619 -21.23 -16.75 6.56
N ARG A 620 -21.00 -17.36 7.72
CA ARG A 620 -21.22 -18.77 8.01
C ARG A 620 -21.65 -18.92 9.47
N LYS A 621 -22.94 -19.12 9.69
CA LYS A 621 -23.53 -19.46 10.98
C LYS A 621 -23.27 -20.93 11.34
N MET A 622 -23.53 -21.28 12.60
CA MET A 622 -23.16 -22.56 13.20
C MET A 622 -23.79 -23.77 12.51
N THR A 623 -25.01 -23.65 11.98
CA THR A 623 -25.70 -24.73 11.27
C THR A 623 -26.17 -24.29 9.88
N LEU A 624 -26.27 -25.23 8.94
CA LEU A 624 -26.82 -24.96 7.60
C LEU A 624 -28.22 -24.37 7.65
N ASP A 625 -29.08 -24.89 8.53
CA ASP A 625 -30.44 -24.37 8.70
C ASP A 625 -30.46 -22.89 9.10
N GLN A 626 -29.52 -22.46 9.97
CA GLN A 626 -29.39 -21.04 10.33
C GLN A 626 -28.95 -20.18 9.15
N ASN A 627 -28.07 -20.70 8.30
CA ASN A 627 -27.65 -20.01 7.07
C ASN A 627 -28.81 -19.91 6.08
N TYR A 628 -29.54 -21.00 5.84
CA TYR A 628 -30.68 -21.02 4.92
C TYR A 628 -31.83 -20.13 5.41
N ASP A 629 -32.11 -20.14 6.71
CA ASP A 629 -33.11 -19.27 7.31
C ASP A 629 -32.75 -17.78 7.16
N MET A 630 -31.46 -17.42 7.23
CA MET A 630 -31.00 -16.06 6.94
C MET A 630 -31.36 -15.62 5.51
N VAL A 631 -31.14 -16.49 4.51
CA VAL A 631 -31.49 -16.22 3.11
C VAL A 631 -33.01 -16.00 2.96
N ILE A 632 -33.83 -16.81 3.63
CA ILE A 632 -35.30 -16.64 3.62
C ILE A 632 -35.72 -15.32 4.26
N ARG A 633 -35.10 -14.92 5.37
CA ARG A 633 -35.41 -13.63 6.01
C ARG A 633 -35.09 -12.45 5.10
N ILE A 634 -33.93 -12.47 4.44
CA ILE A 634 -33.53 -11.45 3.46
C ILE A 634 -34.56 -11.39 2.33
N ALA A 635 -34.91 -12.54 1.75
CA ALA A 635 -35.87 -12.61 0.65
C ALA A 635 -37.27 -12.12 1.05
N LYS A 636 -37.76 -12.47 2.24
CA LYS A 636 -39.04 -11.97 2.77
C LYS A 636 -39.00 -10.46 2.97
N TYR A 637 -37.94 -9.93 3.58
CA TYR A 637 -37.82 -8.49 3.86
C TYR A 637 -37.91 -7.62 2.59
N TYR A 638 -37.37 -8.10 1.45
CA TYR A 638 -37.45 -7.41 0.15
C TYR A 638 -38.58 -7.90 -0.76
N ASN A 639 -39.45 -8.83 -0.32
CA ASN A 639 -40.41 -9.52 -1.19
C ASN A 639 -39.77 -10.09 -2.47
N ALA A 640 -38.57 -10.65 -2.33
CA ALA A 640 -37.71 -11.05 -3.43
C ALA A 640 -37.83 -12.54 -3.78
N LYS A 641 -37.57 -12.86 -5.06
CA LYS A 641 -37.31 -14.24 -5.49
C LYS A 641 -35.86 -14.62 -5.22
N ILE A 642 -35.60 -15.90 -4.93
CA ILE A 642 -34.26 -16.40 -4.62
C ILE A 642 -33.72 -17.19 -5.80
N PHE A 643 -32.56 -16.82 -6.32
CA PHE A 643 -31.85 -17.51 -7.37
C PHE A 643 -30.57 -18.14 -6.81
N PRO A 644 -30.64 -19.39 -6.31
CA PRO A 644 -29.51 -20.04 -5.65
C PRO A 644 -28.58 -20.75 -6.64
N GLU A 645 -27.28 -20.81 -6.34
CA GLU A 645 -26.36 -21.76 -6.96
C GLU A 645 -26.66 -23.17 -6.45
N THR A 646 -26.69 -24.14 -7.37
CA THR A 646 -27.07 -25.53 -7.09
C THR A 646 -25.93 -26.52 -7.36
N ASN A 647 -24.69 -26.03 -7.40
CA ASN A 647 -23.49 -26.86 -7.41
C ASN A 647 -23.32 -27.62 -6.08
N ILE A 648 -23.67 -26.96 -4.96
CA ILE A 648 -23.76 -27.58 -3.64
C ILE A 648 -25.22 -27.92 -3.35
N ALA A 649 -25.49 -29.19 -3.07
CA ALA A 649 -26.84 -29.69 -2.79
C ALA A 649 -27.30 -29.28 -1.38
N GLY A 650 -28.62 -29.11 -1.21
CA GLY A 650 -29.25 -28.95 0.11
C GLY A 650 -30.28 -27.83 0.17
N PHE A 651 -29.95 -26.62 -0.30
CA PHE A 651 -30.84 -25.46 -0.12
C PHE A 651 -32.21 -25.62 -0.80
N VAL A 652 -32.23 -26.10 -2.05
CA VAL A 652 -33.49 -26.30 -2.80
C VAL A 652 -34.36 -27.37 -2.15
N GLU A 653 -33.77 -28.45 -1.64
CA GLU A 653 -34.49 -29.51 -0.91
C GLU A 653 -35.02 -29.01 0.43
N TRP A 654 -34.19 -28.25 1.16
CA TRP A 654 -34.59 -27.61 2.40
C TRP A 654 -35.77 -26.65 2.20
N CYS A 655 -35.78 -25.87 1.11
CA CYS A 655 -36.91 -25.03 0.74
C CYS A 655 -38.19 -25.84 0.41
N LYS A 656 -38.07 -27.05 -0.15
CA LYS A 656 -39.23 -27.93 -0.38
C LYS A 656 -39.81 -28.42 0.94
N THR A 657 -38.96 -28.91 1.85
CA THR A 657 -39.38 -29.43 3.16
C THR A 657 -40.00 -28.34 4.05
N ASN A 658 -39.50 -27.10 3.95
CA ASN A 658 -39.97 -25.96 4.76
C ASN A 658 -40.99 -25.06 4.03
N ASN A 659 -41.59 -25.53 2.92
CA ASN A 659 -42.66 -24.83 2.21
C ASN A 659 -42.28 -23.43 1.65
N HIS A 660 -41.03 -23.28 1.21
CA HIS A 660 -40.45 -22.07 0.59
C HIS A 660 -40.15 -22.22 -0.91
N LEU A 661 -40.55 -23.33 -1.53
CA LEU A 661 -40.29 -23.61 -2.96
C LEU A 661 -40.80 -22.51 -3.89
N SER A 662 -41.94 -21.88 -3.57
CA SER A 662 -42.53 -20.80 -4.35
C SER A 662 -41.69 -19.52 -4.38
N MET A 663 -40.71 -19.37 -3.48
CA MET A 663 -39.79 -18.23 -3.45
C MET A 663 -38.62 -18.40 -4.43
N LEU A 664 -38.37 -19.61 -4.95
CA LEU A 664 -37.24 -19.85 -5.83
C LEU A 664 -37.50 -19.35 -7.26
N GLN A 665 -36.47 -18.79 -7.87
CA GLN A 665 -36.39 -18.40 -9.27
C GLN A 665 -35.98 -19.61 -10.12
N ARG A 666 -36.60 -19.77 -11.29
CA ARG A 666 -36.33 -20.89 -12.22
C ARG A 666 -35.09 -20.59 -13.07
N ASP A 667 -34.46 -21.66 -13.57
CA ASP A 667 -33.37 -21.55 -14.53
C ASP A 667 -33.87 -21.12 -15.93
N SER A 668 -33.03 -20.47 -16.74
CA SER A 668 -33.38 -20.05 -18.11
C SER A 668 -32.90 -21.04 -19.15
N TYR A 669 -33.85 -21.75 -19.76
CA TYR A 669 -33.54 -22.72 -20.81
C TYR A 669 -32.92 -22.09 -22.06
N GLU A 670 -33.32 -20.87 -22.41
CA GLU A 670 -32.83 -20.16 -23.60
C GLU A 670 -31.34 -19.81 -23.43
N LEU A 671 -30.98 -19.30 -22.25
CA LEU A 671 -29.59 -19.01 -21.90
C LEU A 671 -28.74 -20.29 -21.80
N GLU A 672 -29.28 -21.38 -21.26
CA GLU A 672 -28.58 -22.67 -21.23
C GLU A 672 -28.28 -23.20 -22.64
N GLN A 673 -29.18 -22.99 -23.61
CA GLN A 673 -28.97 -23.36 -25.01
C GLN A 673 -27.94 -22.47 -25.72
N GLU A 674 -27.93 -21.17 -25.42
CA GLU A 674 -26.94 -20.23 -25.95
C GLU A 674 -25.52 -20.56 -25.47
N ILE A 675 -25.35 -20.76 -24.16
CA ILE A 675 -24.05 -21.04 -23.55
C ILE A 675 -23.59 -22.47 -23.84
N SER A 676 -24.52 -23.43 -23.87
CA SER A 676 -24.24 -24.86 -24.08
C SER A 676 -25.26 -25.49 -25.04
N PRO A 677 -25.01 -25.41 -26.37
CA PRO A 677 -25.89 -25.96 -27.39
C PRO A 677 -26.15 -27.46 -27.17
N GLY A 678 -27.42 -27.86 -27.08
CA GLY A 678 -27.85 -29.25 -26.85
C GLY A 678 -28.38 -29.58 -25.45
N SER A 679 -28.45 -28.59 -24.56
CA SER A 679 -29.04 -28.73 -23.21
C SER A 679 -30.52 -29.15 -23.26
N LYS A 680 -30.98 -30.03 -22.36
CA LYS A 680 -32.40 -30.46 -22.33
C LYS A 680 -33.25 -29.52 -21.49
N ARG A 681 -34.48 -29.23 -21.94
CA ARG A 681 -35.43 -28.40 -21.19
C ARG A 681 -35.87 -29.11 -19.91
N SER A 682 -35.69 -28.44 -18.77
CA SER A 682 -36.13 -28.93 -17.46
C SER A 682 -37.08 -27.92 -16.83
N TYR A 683 -38.35 -28.29 -16.68
CA TYR A 683 -39.39 -27.41 -16.13
C TYR A 683 -39.34 -27.25 -14.59
N TYR A 684 -38.57 -28.11 -13.91
CA TYR A 684 -38.51 -28.17 -12.45
C TYR A 684 -37.19 -27.68 -11.86
N LYS A 685 -36.26 -27.20 -12.70
CA LYS A 685 -34.94 -26.74 -12.25
C LYS A 685 -35.04 -25.32 -11.69
N ALA A 686 -34.73 -25.16 -10.41
CA ALA A 686 -34.67 -23.89 -9.71
C ALA A 686 -33.21 -23.52 -9.42
N GLY A 687 -32.86 -22.24 -9.57
CA GLY A 687 -31.48 -21.76 -9.44
C GLY A 687 -30.63 -21.96 -10.68
N PHE A 688 -29.32 -21.77 -10.52
CA PHE A 688 -28.32 -21.94 -11.58
C PHE A 688 -27.24 -22.94 -11.17
N GLN A 689 -26.46 -23.40 -12.15
CA GLN A 689 -25.27 -24.21 -11.93
C GLN A 689 -24.09 -23.58 -12.65
N MET A 690 -23.01 -23.33 -11.93
CA MET A 690 -21.81 -22.71 -12.47
C MET A 690 -20.84 -23.78 -12.96
N THR A 691 -20.79 -24.01 -14.27
CA THR A 691 -19.89 -24.97 -14.92
C THR A 691 -18.94 -24.25 -15.89
N GLY A 692 -17.75 -24.80 -16.15
CA GLY A 692 -16.61 -24.10 -16.77
C GLY A 692 -16.93 -23.04 -17.85
N ARG A 693 -17.63 -23.41 -18.94
CA ARG A 693 -17.99 -22.45 -20.01
C ARG A 693 -18.94 -21.35 -19.54
N LYS A 694 -19.90 -21.69 -18.69
CA LYS A 694 -20.87 -20.76 -18.11
C LYS A 694 -20.21 -19.78 -17.14
N LYS A 695 -19.24 -20.25 -16.33
CA LYS A 695 -18.42 -19.39 -15.48
C LYS A 695 -17.69 -18.34 -16.30
N TRP A 696 -17.03 -18.76 -17.39
CA TRP A 696 -16.30 -17.85 -18.26
C TRP A 696 -17.23 -16.82 -18.94
N TRP A 697 -18.40 -17.26 -19.44
CA TRP A 697 -19.41 -16.36 -20.03
C TRP A 697 -19.93 -15.34 -19.00
N ALA A 698 -20.30 -15.80 -17.80
CA ALA A 698 -20.82 -14.93 -16.75
C ALA A 698 -19.76 -13.93 -16.27
N MET A 699 -18.50 -14.35 -16.24
CA MET A 699 -17.37 -13.50 -15.89
C MET A 699 -17.11 -12.41 -16.94
N GLN A 700 -17.19 -12.73 -18.25
CA GLN A 700 -17.17 -11.71 -19.31
C GLN A 700 -18.31 -10.73 -19.15
N ARG A 701 -19.54 -11.24 -19.02
CA ARG A 701 -20.74 -10.41 -18.89
C ARG A 701 -20.69 -9.51 -17.67
N PHE A 702 -20.12 -10.01 -16.56
CA PHE A 702 -19.92 -9.23 -15.35
C PHE A 702 -18.92 -8.09 -15.56
N SER A 703 -17.81 -8.35 -16.26
CA SER A 703 -16.85 -7.31 -16.63
C SER A 703 -17.48 -6.21 -17.48
N ASP A 704 -18.24 -6.61 -18.52
CA ASP A 704 -18.97 -5.67 -19.37
C ASP A 704 -19.98 -4.86 -18.57
N TRP A 705 -20.75 -5.52 -17.68
CA TRP A 705 -21.71 -4.85 -16.80
C TRP A 705 -21.03 -3.88 -15.85
N LEU A 706 -19.87 -4.19 -15.28
CA LEU A 706 -19.13 -3.25 -14.42
C LEU A 706 -18.69 -1.97 -15.15
N LEU A 707 -18.31 -2.11 -16.43
CA LEU A 707 -17.78 -1.03 -17.25
C LEU A 707 -18.85 -0.25 -18.04
N GLU A 708 -20.10 -0.70 -18.00
CA GLU A 708 -21.22 -0.05 -18.66
C GLU A 708 -21.41 1.39 -18.16
N VAL A 709 -21.56 2.33 -19.11
CA VAL A 709 -21.65 3.77 -18.84
C VAL A 709 -23.08 4.14 -18.43
N ARG A 710 -23.23 4.75 -17.25
CA ARG A 710 -24.51 5.26 -16.74
C ARG A 710 -24.75 6.75 -17.03
N SER A 711 -23.70 7.55 -17.09
CA SER A 711 -23.80 8.98 -17.40
C SER A 711 -22.63 9.45 -18.25
N PHE A 712 -22.89 10.47 -19.07
CA PHE A 712 -21.89 11.20 -19.83
C PHE A 712 -21.76 12.61 -19.26
N ASP A 713 -20.55 13.13 -19.27
CA ASP A 713 -20.27 14.51 -18.91
C ASP A 713 -20.97 15.46 -19.92
N PRO A 714 -21.78 16.43 -19.46
CA PRO A 714 -22.55 17.30 -20.33
C PRO A 714 -21.71 18.24 -21.22
N GLU A 715 -20.48 18.57 -20.84
CA GLU A 715 -19.63 19.51 -21.56
C GLU A 715 -18.69 18.82 -22.56
N SER A 716 -18.17 17.64 -22.21
CA SER A 716 -17.16 16.93 -23.00
C SER A 716 -17.70 15.73 -23.78
N GLY A 717 -18.88 15.22 -23.43
CA GLY A 717 -19.47 14.02 -24.05
C GLY A 717 -18.72 12.72 -23.74
N VAL A 718 -17.77 12.75 -22.80
CA VAL A 718 -17.00 11.58 -22.34
C VAL A 718 -17.80 10.87 -21.23
N PRO A 719 -17.73 9.51 -21.13
CA PRO A 719 -18.32 8.78 -20.00
C PRO A 719 -17.85 9.33 -18.64
N ASP A 720 -18.80 9.75 -17.79
CA ASP A 720 -18.55 10.32 -16.46
C ASP A 720 -18.67 9.26 -15.35
N LYS A 721 -19.73 8.44 -15.38
CA LYS A 721 -19.94 7.34 -14.41
C LYS A 721 -20.27 6.02 -15.08
N ARG A 722 -19.76 4.93 -14.50
CA ARG A 722 -20.02 3.54 -14.89
C ARG A 722 -20.72 2.78 -13.76
N ASN A 723 -21.27 1.60 -14.05
CA ASN A 723 -21.93 0.75 -13.04
C ASN A 723 -21.04 0.50 -11.81
N ILE A 724 -19.74 0.26 -12.02
CA ILE A 724 -18.77 0.05 -10.93
C ILE A 724 -18.71 1.21 -9.93
N ASP A 725 -19.00 2.44 -10.37
CA ASP A 725 -19.02 3.63 -9.50
C ASP A 725 -20.25 3.67 -8.57
N PHE A 726 -21.25 2.81 -8.82
CA PHE A 726 -22.44 2.66 -7.99
C PHE A 726 -22.40 1.39 -7.12
N ILE A 727 -21.31 0.63 -7.18
CA ILE A 727 -21.09 -0.50 -6.26
C ILE A 727 -20.52 0.05 -4.94
N PHE A 728 -21.23 -0.24 -3.86
CA PHE A 728 -20.84 0.14 -2.50
C PHE A 728 -20.21 -1.01 -1.71
N SER A 729 -20.32 -2.25 -2.20
CA SER A 729 -19.70 -3.40 -1.56
C SER A 729 -18.20 -3.39 -1.72
N THR A 730 -17.48 -3.11 -0.63
CA THR A 730 -16.04 -3.26 -0.62
C THR A 730 -15.64 -4.71 -0.78
N ARG A 731 -16.44 -5.69 -0.32
CA ARG A 731 -16.13 -7.11 -0.48
C ARG A 731 -16.14 -7.51 -1.95
N ILE A 732 -17.17 -7.11 -2.72
CA ILE A 732 -17.22 -7.37 -4.18
C ILE A 732 -16.01 -6.73 -4.87
N LEU A 733 -15.75 -5.45 -4.60
CA LEU A 733 -14.66 -4.74 -5.27
C LEU A 733 -13.28 -5.31 -4.89
N ASP A 734 -13.08 -5.70 -3.63
CA ASP A 734 -11.83 -6.32 -3.15
C ASP A 734 -11.63 -7.69 -3.80
N GLU A 735 -12.69 -8.50 -3.91
CA GLU A 735 -12.64 -9.75 -4.68
C GLU A 735 -12.34 -9.52 -6.17
N VAL A 736 -12.90 -8.47 -6.81
CA VAL A 736 -12.53 -8.11 -8.20
C VAL A 736 -11.04 -7.81 -8.31
N VAL A 737 -10.48 -7.00 -7.40
CA VAL A 737 -9.05 -6.64 -7.38
C VAL A 737 -8.18 -7.88 -7.20
N TYR A 738 -8.56 -8.78 -6.28
CA TYR A 738 -7.79 -9.96 -5.95
C TYR A 738 -8.11 -11.20 -6.80
N PHE A 739 -9.05 -11.11 -7.75
CA PHE A 739 -9.50 -12.25 -8.54
C PHE A 739 -8.37 -12.94 -9.29
N ASN A 740 -8.25 -14.26 -9.12
CA ASN A 740 -7.42 -15.14 -9.92
C ASN A 740 -8.18 -16.45 -10.23
N ASP A 741 -7.69 -17.27 -11.17
CA ASP A 741 -8.40 -18.47 -11.62
C ASP A 741 -8.30 -19.67 -10.64
N VAL A 742 -7.54 -19.54 -9.55
CA VAL A 742 -7.21 -20.64 -8.62
C VAL A 742 -7.98 -20.53 -7.30
N ASP A 743 -8.03 -19.34 -6.73
CA ASP A 743 -8.60 -19.07 -5.41
C ASP A 743 -10.14 -19.06 -5.43
N ASN A 744 -10.72 -19.10 -4.23
CA ASN A 744 -12.16 -19.10 -4.02
C ASN A 744 -12.69 -17.68 -3.78
N PHE A 745 -13.65 -17.25 -4.61
CA PHE A 745 -14.26 -15.91 -4.57
C PHE A 745 -15.78 -16.04 -4.43
N ASP A 746 -16.25 -16.30 -3.21
CA ASP A 746 -17.67 -16.60 -2.92
C ASP A 746 -18.62 -15.46 -3.32
N HIS A 747 -18.18 -14.20 -3.18
CA HIS A 747 -19.03 -13.04 -3.48
C HIS A 747 -19.07 -12.75 -4.99
N LEU A 748 -17.99 -13.02 -5.71
CA LEU A 748 -17.98 -13.02 -7.17
C LEU A 748 -18.84 -14.13 -7.78
N SER A 749 -18.93 -15.32 -7.16
CA SER A 749 -19.85 -16.37 -7.60
C SER A 749 -21.30 -15.89 -7.62
N SER A 750 -21.75 -15.19 -6.57
CA SER A 750 -23.07 -14.54 -6.56
C SER A 750 -23.20 -13.45 -7.63
N CYS A 751 -22.14 -12.69 -7.91
CA CYS A 751 -22.15 -11.70 -9.01
C CYS A 751 -22.29 -12.37 -10.39
N PHE A 752 -21.65 -13.52 -10.61
CA PHE A 752 -21.80 -14.31 -11.83
C PHE A 752 -23.23 -14.89 -11.95
N GLY A 753 -23.80 -15.35 -10.84
CA GLY A 753 -25.20 -15.74 -10.76
C GLY A 753 -26.16 -14.60 -11.12
N LEU A 754 -25.84 -13.37 -10.70
CA LEU A 754 -26.59 -12.17 -11.07
C LEU A 754 -26.56 -11.94 -12.58
N MET A 755 -25.42 -12.11 -13.24
CA MET A 755 -25.34 -11.93 -14.71
C MET A 755 -26.22 -12.93 -15.47
N LEU A 756 -26.30 -14.17 -14.99
CA LEU A 756 -27.21 -15.17 -15.55
C LEU A 756 -28.66 -14.75 -15.34
N LEU A 757 -28.99 -14.19 -14.18
CA LEU A 757 -30.33 -13.69 -13.87
C LEU A 757 -30.72 -12.49 -14.74
N LEU A 758 -29.86 -11.48 -14.90
CA LEU A 758 -30.16 -10.27 -15.67
C LEU A 758 -30.57 -10.58 -17.11
N ASN A 759 -29.89 -11.53 -17.76
CA ASN A 759 -30.24 -11.97 -19.10
C ASN A 759 -31.67 -12.58 -19.15
N GLN A 760 -32.12 -13.27 -18.09
CA GLN A 760 -33.52 -13.72 -17.99
C GLN A 760 -34.50 -12.56 -17.79
N LEU A 761 -34.06 -11.49 -17.12
CA LEU A 761 -34.91 -10.33 -16.86
C LEU A 761 -35.06 -9.44 -18.10
N ASP A 762 -34.05 -9.40 -18.98
CA ASP A 762 -34.13 -8.72 -20.28
C ASP A 762 -35.28 -9.29 -21.17
N THR A 763 -35.72 -10.53 -20.92
CA THR A 763 -36.85 -11.18 -21.61
C THR A 763 -38.16 -11.15 -20.81
N GLN A 764 -38.17 -10.66 -19.57
CA GLN A 764 -39.33 -10.61 -18.68
C GLN A 764 -39.66 -9.17 -18.27
N TYR A 765 -40.58 -8.53 -18.99
CA TYR A 765 -41.05 -7.19 -18.65
C TYR A 765 -41.82 -7.19 -17.32
N PRO A 766 -41.54 -6.26 -16.38
CA PRO A 766 -42.35 -6.10 -15.18
C PRO A 766 -43.76 -5.63 -15.58
N LYS A 767 -44.80 -6.36 -15.15
CA LYS A 767 -46.20 -5.94 -15.33
C LYS A 767 -46.43 -4.61 -14.60
N ASP A 768 -47.15 -3.70 -15.25
CA ASP A 768 -47.49 -2.38 -14.71
C ASP A 768 -48.22 -2.49 -13.37
N LEU A 769 -47.93 -1.56 -12.46
CA LEU A 769 -48.49 -1.52 -11.10
C LEU A 769 -50.00 -1.22 -11.04
N ASP A 770 -50.62 -0.94 -12.19
CA ASP A 770 -52.04 -0.59 -12.31
C ASP A 770 -52.90 -1.71 -12.93
N GLU A 771 -52.34 -2.90 -13.20
CA GLU A 771 -53.13 -4.06 -13.62
C GLU A 771 -53.51 -4.93 -12.41
N ASP A 772 -54.81 -5.11 -12.20
CA ASP A 772 -55.38 -6.01 -11.19
C ASP A 772 -54.78 -7.41 -11.29
N PRO A 773 -54.52 -8.10 -10.16
CA PRO A 773 -53.79 -9.37 -10.12
C PRO A 773 -54.61 -10.59 -10.55
N GLU A 774 -55.55 -10.46 -11.49
CA GLU A 774 -56.43 -11.57 -11.90
C GLU A 774 -56.02 -12.33 -13.17
N ASP A 775 -55.07 -11.85 -13.97
CA ASP A 775 -54.61 -12.62 -15.14
C ASP A 775 -53.25 -13.30 -14.91
N ASP A 776 -53.33 -14.47 -14.28
CA ASP A 776 -52.33 -15.53 -14.37
C ASP A 776 -52.60 -16.36 -15.65
N PRO A 777 -51.72 -16.34 -16.67
CA PRO A 777 -51.82 -17.27 -17.80
C PRO A 777 -51.60 -18.74 -17.38
N TRP A 778 -51.26 -19.00 -16.12
CA TRP A 778 -51.13 -20.29 -15.46
C TRP A 778 -51.95 -20.38 -14.18
N GLY A 779 -53.21 -19.91 -14.22
CA GLY A 779 -54.13 -19.94 -13.08
C GLY A 779 -54.12 -21.25 -12.28
N PRO A 780 -54.54 -21.23 -11.00
CA PRO A 780 -54.39 -22.37 -10.11
C PRO A 780 -55.05 -23.60 -10.74
N ASP A 781 -54.26 -24.65 -10.97
CA ASP A 781 -54.80 -25.93 -11.41
C ASP A 781 -56.03 -26.26 -10.55
N PRO A 782 -57.21 -26.52 -11.15
CA PRO A 782 -58.36 -26.89 -10.37
C PRO A 782 -58.00 -28.15 -9.58
N ILE A 783 -58.00 -28.01 -8.27
CA ILE A 783 -57.87 -29.13 -7.33
C ILE A 783 -58.95 -30.14 -7.74
N GLN A 784 -58.56 -31.22 -8.41
CA GLN A 784 -59.51 -32.29 -8.66
C GLN A 784 -59.89 -32.88 -7.29
N PRO A 785 -61.18 -33.01 -6.98
CA PRO A 785 -61.59 -33.61 -5.72
C PRO A 785 -61.04 -35.03 -5.65
N ILE A 786 -60.34 -35.31 -4.56
CA ILE A 786 -59.86 -36.65 -4.19
C ILE A 786 -61.07 -37.57 -4.17
N VAL A 787 -61.22 -38.40 -5.21
CA VAL A 787 -62.15 -39.53 -5.17
C VAL A 787 -61.55 -40.53 -4.20
N LEU A 788 -62.13 -40.62 -3.01
CA LEU A 788 -61.90 -41.71 -2.05
C LEU A 788 -62.34 -43.04 -2.70
N THR A 789 -61.45 -43.68 -3.46
CA THR A 789 -61.60 -45.09 -3.79
C THR A 789 -61.40 -45.91 -2.52
N ARG A 790 -62.52 -46.30 -1.92
CA ARG A 790 -62.57 -47.37 -0.91
C ARG A 790 -61.78 -48.58 -1.42
N ARG A 791 -60.78 -49.01 -0.65
CA ARG A 791 -60.17 -50.35 -0.78
C ARG A 791 -61.27 -51.41 -0.81
N ARG A 792 -61.39 -52.14 -1.91
CA ARG A 792 -61.98 -53.49 -1.89
C ARG A 792 -60.87 -54.49 -1.57
N SER A 793 -61.14 -55.35 -0.61
CA SER A 793 -60.29 -56.44 -0.15
C SER A 793 -59.96 -57.41 -1.29
N LEU A 794 -58.70 -57.84 -1.35
CA LEU A 794 -58.24 -59.04 -2.03
C LEU A 794 -58.82 -60.26 -1.32
N LEU A 795 -60.03 -60.67 -1.71
CA LEU A 795 -60.63 -61.98 -1.45
C LEU A 795 -61.97 -62.00 -2.20
N GLU A 796 -61.91 -62.19 -3.52
CA GLU A 796 -62.97 -62.83 -4.31
C GLU A 796 -62.46 -63.10 -5.72
N SER A 797 -62.46 -64.39 -6.08
CA SER A 797 -62.25 -65.00 -7.40
C SER A 797 -60.85 -65.03 -8.04
N PHE A 798 -60.22 -66.18 -7.81
CA PHE A 798 -59.19 -66.91 -8.58
C PHE A 798 -57.73 -66.81 -8.13
#